data_AF-A0A943GF62-F1
#
_entry.id   AF-A0A943GF62-F1
#
_cell.length_a   1.000
_cell.length_b   1.000
_cell.length_c   1.000
_cell.angle_alpha   90.00
_cell.angle_beta   90.00
_cell.angle_gamma   90.00
#
_symmetry.space_group_name_H-M   'P 1'
#
loop_
_entity.id
_entity.type
_entity.pdbx_description
1 polymer ?
#
loop_
_entity_poly.entity_id
_entity_poly.type
_entity_poly.pdbx_seq_one_letter_code
_entity_poly.pdbx_strand_id
1 'polypeptide(L)'
;MNTTFHAFCLAAPRSGEGKTTTGIALMRALARRGLSVQGFKCGPDYIDPTFHAQATGRPACNLDTWMMGRNGVRALWDSRAHDADAAVCEGVMGLFDSRAPGDPAGSTADCARALGIPVALVFNARGMAWSAAALVAGFQLYAARMGVRLIGVIANNAGSPRHADILRRALDGEGLPPLLGALPRNEAWRLPERQLGLLPSEEVGATTAWLDALAEEAENHIDLDLLLRLTATRRPERPAPPAPRAARPRRMAVAKDKAFCFYYEENERVLAALGWELLPFSPLKDTALPPAVDALYLGGGYPEVFARQLSDNAAMRRAIHDFAEQGGEIYAECGGYMYLCSRLEASGEADGIRGDAVSWPMCGVIDATARMGDRIRSLGYREATTRGDPPFGLGRTRFRGHEFHWSDIELHRDYPPLYSVRTASGWKDAGVAVGNVRAGYIHLYWGDLNEEDALRADDQAPTGVSAEPDAGAPPGQTPGAGRVILLNGPSSAGKTTLAKALQARLHRDYGLCSLVLSVDHLLRSATGDYGSVRAGLAQTGLPLIETFHAEVAAAAKAGAWTIVDHVVGEDPRWVDDLLRRLEGASILSVQVTCDAGELRKREAGRTDRSPDWPHAERQARRIHIPLPRQMEVDTTRTDPDACAACVLELLFGEKKGLPLRPDGDSNLSLLPTSSV
;
A
#
# COMPACT_ATOMS: atom_id res chain seq x y z
N MET A 1 -30.26 7.57 11.95
CA MET A 1 -28.99 7.51 11.19
C MET A 1 -28.10 6.52 11.90
N ASN A 2 -27.60 5.51 11.19
CA ASN A 2 -26.73 4.50 11.78
C ASN A 2 -25.39 5.19 12.11
N THR A 3 -25.01 5.25 13.39
CA THR A 3 -23.79 5.99 13.81
C THR A 3 -22.51 5.21 13.53
N THR A 4 -22.63 3.90 13.35
CA THR A 4 -21.51 2.99 13.15
C THR A 4 -21.10 2.98 11.68
N PHE A 5 -19.81 3.15 11.41
CA PHE A 5 -19.21 3.00 10.09
C PHE A 5 -18.47 1.66 10.02
N HIS A 6 -18.66 0.94 8.93
CA HIS A 6 -18.02 -0.36 8.70
C HIS A 6 -17.06 -0.28 7.51
N ALA A 7 -15.85 -0.81 7.65
CA ALA A 7 -14.90 -0.84 6.55
C ALA A 7 -14.08 -2.12 6.54
N PHE A 8 -13.92 -2.71 5.35
CA PHE A 8 -13.07 -3.87 5.15
C PHE A 8 -12.64 -4.00 3.70
N CYS A 9 -11.58 -4.78 3.51
CA CYS A 9 -11.10 -5.18 2.22
C CYS A 9 -11.32 -6.69 1.99
N LEU A 10 -11.83 -7.05 0.81
CA LEU A 10 -11.90 -8.43 0.33
C LEU A 10 -10.63 -8.73 -0.45
N ALA A 11 -9.87 -9.73 -0.02
CA ALA A 11 -8.68 -10.18 -0.72
C ALA A 11 -8.77 -11.66 -1.04
N ALA A 12 -7.77 -12.20 -1.75
CA ALA A 12 -7.70 -13.62 -2.05
C ALA A 12 -6.25 -14.08 -2.15
N PRO A 13 -5.99 -15.40 -2.14
CA PRO A 13 -4.66 -15.92 -2.40
C PRO A 13 -4.11 -15.59 -3.78
N ARG A 14 -4.99 -15.53 -4.79
CA ARG A 14 -4.65 -15.23 -6.19
C ARG A 14 -5.88 -14.75 -6.97
N SER A 15 -5.70 -14.43 -8.25
CA SER A 15 -6.80 -14.19 -9.20
C SER A 15 -7.65 -15.45 -9.39
N GLY A 16 -8.95 -15.29 -9.69
CA GLY A 16 -9.87 -16.41 -9.96
C GLY A 16 -10.44 -17.14 -8.73
N GLU A 17 -10.18 -16.65 -7.52
CA GLU A 17 -10.72 -17.25 -6.28
C GLU A 17 -12.19 -16.86 -5.99
N GLY A 18 -12.75 -15.94 -6.78
CA GLY A 18 -14.15 -15.47 -6.67
C GLY A 18 -14.35 -14.21 -5.83
N LYS A 19 -13.31 -13.37 -5.70
CA LYS A 19 -13.39 -12.07 -5.01
C LYS A 19 -14.50 -11.19 -5.57
N THR A 20 -14.57 -11.03 -6.90
CA THR A 20 -15.52 -10.13 -7.54
C THR A 20 -16.96 -10.55 -7.31
N THR A 21 -17.30 -11.83 -7.52
CA THR A 21 -18.62 -12.37 -7.20
C THR A 21 -18.98 -12.19 -5.73
N THR A 22 -18.03 -12.47 -4.82
CA THR A 22 -18.24 -12.29 -3.36
C THR A 22 -18.42 -10.81 -3.00
N GLY A 23 -17.65 -9.92 -3.62
CA GLY A 23 -17.72 -8.47 -3.42
C GLY A 23 -19.05 -7.89 -3.85
N ILE A 24 -19.51 -8.24 -5.05
CA ILE A 24 -20.83 -7.84 -5.57
C ILE A 24 -21.94 -8.33 -4.63
N ALA A 25 -21.91 -9.62 -4.24
CA ALA A 25 -22.89 -10.22 -3.36
C ALA A 25 -22.96 -9.51 -1.99
N LEU A 26 -21.80 -9.25 -1.37
CA LEU A 26 -21.72 -8.53 -0.09
C LEU A 26 -22.18 -7.08 -0.21
N MET A 27 -21.70 -6.34 -1.21
CA MET A 27 -22.10 -4.94 -1.42
C MET A 27 -23.61 -4.81 -1.61
N ARG A 28 -24.21 -5.70 -2.43
CA ARG A 28 -25.65 -5.69 -2.67
C ARG A 28 -26.45 -6.13 -1.43
N ALA A 29 -25.99 -7.14 -0.68
CA ALA A 29 -26.63 -7.57 0.56
C ALA A 29 -26.63 -6.47 1.63
N LEU A 30 -25.51 -5.74 1.78
CA LEU A 30 -25.43 -4.60 2.68
C LEU A 30 -26.37 -3.46 2.25
N ALA A 31 -26.47 -3.18 0.95
CA ALA A 31 -27.41 -2.20 0.42
C ALA A 31 -28.88 -2.61 0.66
N ARG A 32 -29.23 -3.89 0.50
CA ARG A 32 -30.55 -4.47 0.83
C ARG A 32 -30.91 -4.33 2.30
N ARG A 33 -29.92 -4.34 3.20
CA ARG A 33 -30.08 -4.05 4.63
C ARG A 33 -30.26 -2.55 4.94
N GLY A 34 -30.34 -1.71 3.91
CA GLY A 34 -30.58 -0.26 4.04
C GLY A 34 -29.33 0.56 4.37
N LEU A 35 -28.13 -0.01 4.22
CA LEU A 35 -26.88 0.71 4.41
C LEU A 35 -26.51 1.47 3.13
N SER A 36 -26.02 2.71 3.28
CA SER A 36 -25.31 3.40 2.20
C SER A 36 -23.93 2.75 2.03
N VAL A 37 -23.67 2.09 0.90
CA VAL A 37 -22.42 1.34 0.66
C VAL A 37 -21.56 2.07 -0.36
N GLN A 38 -20.31 2.37 -0.01
CA GLN A 38 -19.31 2.87 -0.96
C GLN A 38 -18.39 1.72 -1.41
N GLY A 39 -18.45 1.38 -2.70
CA GLY A 39 -17.54 0.42 -3.32
C GLY A 39 -16.20 1.06 -3.68
N PHE A 40 -15.12 0.31 -3.46
CA PHE A 40 -13.79 0.61 -3.96
C PHE A 40 -13.17 -0.62 -4.61
N LYS A 41 -12.34 -0.40 -5.62
CA LYS A 41 -11.51 -1.44 -6.24
C LYS A 41 -10.05 -1.09 -6.02
N CYS A 42 -9.30 -1.96 -5.35
CA CYS A 42 -7.85 -1.82 -5.30
C CYS A 42 -7.28 -2.07 -6.71
N GLY A 43 -6.23 -1.34 -7.09
CA GLY A 43 -5.55 -1.50 -8.37
C GLY A 43 -6.19 -0.76 -9.56
N PRO A 44 -5.60 -0.87 -10.76
CA PRO A 44 -5.94 -0.09 -11.95
C PRO A 44 -7.09 -0.67 -12.81
N ASP A 45 -8.01 -1.42 -12.21
CA ASP A 45 -9.11 -2.12 -12.93
C ASP A 45 -10.28 -1.18 -13.28
N TYR A 46 -10.84 -1.32 -14.48
CA TYR A 46 -11.96 -0.48 -14.97
C TYR A 46 -13.31 -1.20 -14.97
N ILE A 47 -13.32 -2.53 -14.86
CA ILE A 47 -14.50 -3.34 -15.12
C ILE A 47 -15.24 -3.61 -13.81
N ASP A 48 -14.51 -4.06 -12.79
CA ASP A 48 -15.06 -4.37 -11.47
C ASP A 48 -15.80 -3.17 -10.84
N PRO A 49 -15.31 -1.91 -10.93
CA PRO A 49 -16.05 -0.74 -10.45
C PRO A 49 -17.46 -0.60 -11.06
N THR A 50 -17.68 -1.05 -12.30
CA THR A 50 -19.02 -0.98 -12.92
C THR A 50 -20.02 -1.89 -12.21
N PHE A 51 -19.60 -3.08 -11.78
CA PHE A 51 -20.43 -4.00 -11.01
C PHE A 51 -20.66 -3.49 -9.59
N HIS A 52 -19.65 -2.90 -8.96
CA HIS A 52 -19.78 -2.27 -7.65
C HIS A 52 -20.82 -1.14 -7.70
N ALA A 53 -20.76 -0.31 -8.74
CA ALA A 53 -21.70 0.78 -8.93
C ALA A 53 -23.14 0.30 -9.09
N GLN A 54 -23.36 -0.78 -9.85
CA GLN A 54 -24.69 -1.39 -9.95
C GLN A 54 -25.16 -2.03 -8.64
N ALA A 55 -24.26 -2.69 -7.89
CA ALA A 55 -24.59 -3.33 -6.62
C ALA A 55 -24.99 -2.32 -5.54
N THR A 56 -24.29 -1.17 -5.50
CA THR A 56 -24.41 -0.15 -4.43
C THR A 56 -25.28 1.04 -4.80
N GLY A 57 -25.50 1.30 -6.09
CA GLY A 57 -26.12 2.53 -6.58
C GLY A 57 -25.25 3.78 -6.48
N ARG A 58 -23.95 3.63 -6.16
CA ARG A 58 -22.98 4.72 -6.01
C ARG A 58 -21.77 4.47 -6.90
N PRO A 59 -21.17 5.50 -7.55
CA PRO A 59 -19.97 5.28 -8.35
C PRO A 59 -18.83 4.72 -7.49
N ALA A 60 -18.22 3.63 -7.96
CA ALA A 60 -17.08 3.01 -7.30
C ALA A 60 -15.77 3.67 -7.74
N CYS A 61 -14.78 3.66 -6.86
CA CYS A 61 -13.49 4.34 -7.09
C CYS A 61 -12.32 3.37 -6.96
N ASN A 62 -11.24 3.66 -7.68
CA ASN A 62 -10.01 2.89 -7.59
C ASN A 62 -9.13 3.37 -6.43
N LEU A 63 -8.46 2.45 -5.75
CA LEU A 63 -7.46 2.72 -4.72
C LEU A 63 -6.15 2.04 -5.10
N ASP A 64 -5.06 2.80 -5.20
CA ASP A 64 -3.79 2.25 -5.67
C ASP A 64 -2.61 3.01 -5.09
N THR A 65 -1.92 2.41 -4.12
CA THR A 65 -0.83 3.09 -3.43
C THR A 65 0.38 3.41 -4.30
N TRP A 66 0.47 2.87 -5.52
CA TRP A 66 1.50 3.25 -6.48
C TRP A 66 1.03 4.42 -7.35
N MET A 67 -0.18 4.38 -7.91
CA MET A 67 -0.68 5.45 -8.79
C MET A 67 -0.95 6.77 -8.06
N MET A 68 -1.38 6.72 -6.79
CA MET A 68 -1.77 7.93 -6.04
C MET A 68 -1.03 8.10 -4.69
N GLY A 69 -0.08 7.21 -4.40
CA GLY A 69 0.55 7.16 -3.08
C GLY A 69 -0.42 6.77 -1.95
N ARG A 70 0.10 6.59 -0.73
CA ARG A 70 -0.76 6.30 0.43
C ARG A 70 -1.60 7.50 0.87
N ASN A 71 -1.09 8.71 0.68
CA ASN A 71 -1.81 9.93 1.04
C ASN A 71 -2.96 10.18 0.08
N GLY A 72 -2.78 9.96 -1.23
CA GLY A 72 -3.89 10.01 -2.19
C GLY A 72 -4.95 8.95 -1.90
N VAL A 73 -4.54 7.71 -1.55
CA VAL A 73 -5.48 6.65 -1.14
C VAL A 73 -6.34 7.08 0.05
N ARG A 74 -5.72 7.69 1.08
CA ARG A 74 -6.44 8.21 2.25
C ARG A 74 -7.36 9.38 1.90
N ALA A 75 -6.86 10.34 1.12
CA ALA A 75 -7.64 11.51 0.72
C ALA A 75 -8.88 11.12 -0.11
N LEU A 76 -8.71 10.18 -1.05
CA LEU A 76 -9.81 9.67 -1.85
C LEU A 76 -10.82 8.93 -0.96
N TRP A 77 -10.35 8.07 -0.07
CA TRP A 77 -11.17 7.37 0.91
C TRP A 77 -12.00 8.33 1.76
N ASP A 78 -11.38 9.34 2.36
CA ASP A 78 -12.06 10.36 3.17
C ASP A 78 -13.13 11.08 2.34
N SER A 79 -12.80 11.44 1.09
CA SER A 79 -13.75 12.15 0.23
C SER A 79 -14.95 11.33 -0.24
N ARG A 80 -14.83 9.99 -0.31
CA ARG A 80 -15.86 9.11 -0.89
C ARG A 80 -16.62 8.27 0.13
N ALA A 81 -16.01 7.97 1.28
CA ALA A 81 -16.59 7.10 2.29
C ALA A 81 -17.19 7.85 3.50
N HIS A 82 -16.93 9.16 3.66
CA HIS A 82 -17.41 9.93 4.83
C HIS A 82 -18.94 9.89 5.04
N ASP A 83 -19.72 9.80 3.95
CA ASP A 83 -21.18 9.78 3.94
C ASP A 83 -21.79 8.37 3.74
N ALA A 84 -20.97 7.32 3.73
CA ALA A 84 -21.41 5.93 3.62
C ALA A 84 -21.53 5.27 5.00
N ASP A 85 -22.42 4.30 5.17
CA ASP A 85 -22.50 3.47 6.37
C ASP A 85 -21.49 2.30 6.32
N ALA A 86 -21.19 1.82 5.12
CA ALA A 86 -20.18 0.79 4.88
C ALA A 86 -19.30 1.14 3.68
N ALA A 87 -18.01 0.85 3.77
CA ALA A 87 -17.05 0.97 2.68
C ALA A 87 -16.38 -0.39 2.43
N VAL A 88 -16.48 -0.88 1.20
CA VAL A 88 -16.01 -2.22 0.82
C VAL A 88 -14.95 -2.08 -0.27
N CYS A 89 -13.72 -2.45 0.04
CA CYS A 89 -12.62 -2.49 -0.93
C CYS A 89 -12.48 -3.90 -1.51
N GLU A 90 -12.69 -4.09 -2.79
CA GLU A 90 -12.32 -5.34 -3.46
C GLU A 90 -10.84 -5.30 -3.88
N GLY A 91 -10.07 -6.30 -3.51
CA GLY A 91 -8.66 -6.43 -3.88
C GLY A 91 -8.41 -6.72 -5.36
N VAL A 92 -7.23 -6.33 -5.84
CA VAL A 92 -6.64 -6.77 -7.11
C VAL A 92 -5.77 -8.01 -6.89
N MET A 93 -5.74 -8.93 -7.85
CA MET A 93 -4.88 -10.12 -7.85
C MET A 93 -4.89 -10.88 -6.50
N GLY A 94 -3.77 -11.43 -6.03
CA GLY A 94 -3.60 -11.91 -4.67
C GLY A 94 -3.39 -10.78 -3.66
N LEU A 95 -3.63 -11.05 -2.37
CA LEU A 95 -3.52 -10.08 -1.28
C LEU A 95 -2.17 -9.32 -1.29
N PHE A 96 -1.08 -10.02 -1.61
CA PHE A 96 0.28 -9.48 -1.58
C PHE A 96 0.86 -9.18 -2.97
N ASP A 97 0.11 -9.43 -4.03
CA ASP A 97 0.59 -9.23 -5.39
C ASP A 97 0.64 -7.72 -5.69
N SER A 98 1.82 -7.24 -6.04
CA SER A 98 2.14 -5.83 -6.25
C SER A 98 2.77 -5.61 -7.63
N ARG A 99 3.22 -4.38 -7.93
CA ARG A 99 3.90 -4.09 -9.21
C ARG A 99 5.19 -4.87 -9.42
N ALA A 100 5.90 -5.22 -8.35
CA ALA A 100 7.24 -5.78 -8.41
C ALA A 100 7.58 -6.57 -7.13
N PRO A 101 8.37 -7.65 -7.24
CA PRO A 101 8.80 -8.43 -6.08
C PRO A 101 9.46 -7.56 -5.01
N GLY A 102 9.02 -7.71 -3.76
CA GLY A 102 9.58 -7.00 -2.59
C GLY A 102 9.07 -5.57 -2.39
N ASP A 103 8.41 -4.96 -3.37
CA ASP A 103 7.75 -3.66 -3.23
C ASP A 103 6.25 -3.87 -2.98
N PRO A 104 5.67 -3.46 -1.84
CA PRO A 104 4.25 -3.63 -1.57
C PRO A 104 3.34 -2.67 -2.36
N ALA A 105 3.87 -1.62 -3.00
CA ALA A 105 3.08 -0.60 -3.68
C ALA A 105 2.16 -1.18 -4.78
N GLY A 106 0.92 -0.72 -4.81
CA GLY A 106 -0.12 -1.23 -5.71
C GLY A 106 -0.75 -2.56 -5.30
N SER A 107 -0.34 -3.16 -4.18
CA SER A 107 -0.98 -4.38 -3.67
C SER A 107 -2.25 -4.10 -2.86
N THR A 108 -3.12 -5.10 -2.82
CA THR A 108 -4.32 -5.09 -1.95
C THR A 108 -3.95 -4.88 -0.48
N ALA A 109 -2.90 -5.56 0.00
CA ALA A 109 -2.42 -5.43 1.37
C ALA A 109 -1.93 -4.02 1.69
N ASP A 110 -1.23 -3.35 0.76
CA ASP A 110 -0.74 -2.00 1.00
C ASP A 110 -1.87 -0.97 1.02
N CYS A 111 -2.92 -1.14 0.21
CA CYS A 111 -4.14 -0.33 0.30
C CYS A 111 -4.83 -0.52 1.64
N ALA A 112 -5.05 -1.77 2.08
CA ALA A 112 -5.67 -2.05 3.37
C ALA A 112 -4.85 -1.47 4.54
N ARG A 113 -3.52 -1.57 4.46
CA ARG A 113 -2.59 -0.96 5.42
C ARG A 113 -2.66 0.57 5.42
N ALA A 114 -2.69 1.20 4.25
CA ALA A 114 -2.75 2.65 4.13
C ALA A 114 -4.02 3.20 4.82
N LEU A 115 -5.14 2.49 4.67
CA LEU A 115 -6.43 2.84 5.25
C LEU A 115 -6.63 2.36 6.70
N GLY A 116 -5.78 1.46 7.20
CA GLY A 116 -5.94 0.85 8.51
C GLY A 116 -7.20 -0.03 8.63
N ILE A 117 -7.65 -0.62 7.53
CA ILE A 117 -8.87 -1.44 7.49
C ILE A 117 -8.53 -2.95 7.54
N PRO A 118 -9.39 -3.77 8.17
CA PRO A 118 -9.22 -5.21 8.17
C PRO A 118 -9.47 -5.86 6.81
N VAL A 119 -8.96 -7.08 6.63
CA VAL A 119 -9.15 -7.89 5.43
C VAL A 119 -9.94 -9.17 5.73
N ALA A 120 -10.91 -9.48 4.88
CA ALA A 120 -11.53 -10.81 4.79
C ALA A 120 -10.97 -11.56 3.57
N LEU A 121 -10.44 -12.76 3.76
CA LEU A 121 -9.79 -13.53 2.71
C LEU A 121 -10.78 -14.50 2.05
N VAL A 122 -11.04 -14.29 0.75
CA VAL A 122 -11.84 -15.18 -0.10
C VAL A 122 -10.93 -16.24 -0.71
N PHE A 123 -11.28 -17.52 -0.58
CA PHE A 123 -10.54 -18.61 -1.23
C PHE A 123 -11.50 -19.65 -1.82
N ASN A 124 -11.08 -20.28 -2.90
CA ASN A 124 -11.80 -21.35 -3.57
C ASN A 124 -11.62 -22.65 -2.80
N ALA A 125 -12.68 -23.09 -2.11
CA ALA A 125 -12.67 -24.28 -1.28
C ALA A 125 -12.82 -25.58 -2.07
N ARG A 126 -12.94 -25.54 -3.41
CA ARG A 126 -13.11 -26.76 -4.21
C ARG A 126 -11.96 -27.73 -3.99
N GLY A 127 -12.29 -28.91 -3.47
CA GLY A 127 -11.31 -29.97 -3.20
C GLY A 127 -10.41 -29.72 -1.98
N MET A 128 -10.74 -28.72 -1.16
CA MET A 128 -10.02 -28.44 0.09
C MET A 128 -10.72 -29.08 1.29
N ALA A 129 -9.97 -29.29 2.36
CA ALA A 129 -10.49 -29.65 3.67
C ALA A 129 -9.56 -29.01 4.71
N TRP A 130 -8.81 -29.81 5.47
CA TRP A 130 -7.83 -29.32 6.44
C TRP A 130 -6.71 -28.45 5.85
N SER A 131 -6.38 -28.59 4.56
CA SER A 131 -5.42 -27.72 3.89
C SER A 131 -5.83 -26.23 3.88
N ALA A 132 -7.11 -25.92 4.11
CA ALA A 132 -7.57 -24.55 4.30
C ALA A 132 -6.88 -23.89 5.51
N ALA A 133 -6.64 -24.62 6.59
CA ALA A 133 -5.94 -24.09 7.76
C ALA A 133 -4.51 -23.66 7.42
N ALA A 134 -3.75 -24.49 6.69
CA ALA A 134 -2.40 -24.15 6.26
C ALA A 134 -2.36 -22.90 5.35
N LEU A 135 -3.30 -22.80 4.41
CA LEU A 135 -3.45 -21.63 3.55
C LEU A 135 -3.71 -20.37 4.38
N VAL A 136 -4.72 -20.41 5.26
CA VAL A 136 -5.13 -19.25 6.07
C VAL A 136 -4.02 -18.85 7.05
N ALA A 137 -3.36 -19.80 7.70
CA ALA A 137 -2.24 -19.55 8.61
C ALA A 137 -1.09 -18.80 7.91
N GLY A 138 -0.71 -19.23 6.71
CA GLY A 138 0.35 -18.58 5.93
C GLY A 138 0.00 -17.14 5.55
N PHE A 139 -1.22 -16.90 5.08
CA PHE A 139 -1.71 -15.56 4.75
C PHE A 139 -1.84 -14.67 5.99
N GLN A 140 -2.33 -15.21 7.11
CA GLN A 140 -2.42 -14.47 8.37
C GLN A 140 -1.04 -14.04 8.87
N LEU A 141 -0.06 -14.94 8.86
CA LEU A 141 1.31 -14.66 9.28
C LEU A 141 1.93 -13.52 8.45
N TYR A 142 1.78 -13.57 7.12
CA TYR A 142 2.38 -12.56 6.25
C TYR A 142 1.62 -11.22 6.31
N ALA A 143 0.29 -11.24 6.39
CA ALA A 143 -0.52 -10.05 6.61
C ALA A 143 -0.15 -9.34 7.92
N ALA A 144 0.02 -10.10 9.01
CA ALA A 144 0.43 -9.56 10.30
C ALA A 144 1.81 -8.89 10.23
N ARG A 145 2.78 -9.46 9.49
CA ARG A 145 4.10 -8.83 9.26
C ARG A 145 4.00 -7.49 8.52
N MET A 146 2.99 -7.32 7.67
CA MET A 146 2.70 -6.05 7.00
C MET A 146 1.86 -5.09 7.85
N GLY A 147 1.40 -5.49 9.04
CA GLY A 147 0.48 -4.68 9.85
C GLY A 147 -0.97 -4.72 9.36
N VAL A 148 -1.35 -5.76 8.61
CA VAL A 148 -2.72 -5.97 8.10
C VAL A 148 -3.39 -7.07 8.91
N ARG A 149 -4.61 -6.80 9.39
CA ARG A 149 -5.40 -7.75 10.19
C ARG A 149 -6.32 -8.57 9.30
N LEU A 150 -6.13 -9.89 9.25
CA LEU A 150 -7.15 -10.80 8.71
C LEU A 150 -8.23 -11.05 9.76
N ILE A 151 -9.48 -10.67 9.45
CA ILE A 151 -10.62 -10.83 10.39
C ILE A 151 -11.37 -12.13 10.24
N GLY A 152 -11.18 -12.82 9.12
CA GLY A 152 -11.90 -14.05 8.81
C GLY A 152 -11.74 -14.41 7.34
N VAL A 153 -12.34 -15.53 6.97
CA VAL A 153 -12.27 -16.06 5.61
C VAL A 153 -13.64 -16.41 5.07
N ILE A 154 -13.80 -16.32 3.74
CA ILE A 154 -14.99 -16.71 3.01
C ILE A 154 -14.60 -17.82 2.05
N ALA A 155 -15.20 -19.00 2.24
CA ALA A 155 -15.00 -20.14 1.35
C ALA A 155 -15.92 -20.03 0.14
N ASN A 156 -15.36 -19.84 -1.05
CA ASN A 156 -16.10 -19.88 -2.30
C ASN A 156 -16.14 -21.30 -2.87
N ASN A 157 -17.16 -21.65 -3.66
CA ASN A 157 -17.35 -22.98 -4.25
C ASN A 157 -17.37 -24.13 -3.22
N ALA A 158 -17.98 -23.93 -2.05
CA ALA A 158 -18.18 -25.00 -1.09
C ALA A 158 -19.16 -26.06 -1.65
N GLY A 159 -18.83 -27.35 -1.50
CA GLY A 159 -19.64 -28.42 -2.07
C GLY A 159 -20.91 -28.79 -1.29
N SER A 160 -21.00 -28.48 0.00
CA SER A 160 -22.18 -28.78 0.84
C SER A 160 -22.07 -28.09 2.22
N PRO A 161 -23.16 -28.03 3.01
CA PRO A 161 -23.09 -27.58 4.41
C PRO A 161 -22.09 -28.40 5.25
N ARG A 162 -22.03 -29.72 5.06
CA ARG A 162 -21.04 -30.59 5.71
C ARG A 162 -19.60 -30.20 5.36
N HIS A 163 -19.36 -29.80 4.11
CA HIS A 163 -18.04 -29.32 3.70
C HIS A 163 -17.69 -27.99 4.39
N ALA A 164 -18.63 -27.06 4.50
CA ALA A 164 -18.43 -25.83 5.26
C ALA A 164 -18.08 -26.10 6.73
N ASP A 165 -18.71 -27.10 7.37
CA ASP A 165 -18.38 -27.50 8.74
C ASP A 165 -16.98 -28.09 8.88
N ILE A 166 -16.52 -28.85 7.88
CA ILE A 166 -15.13 -29.37 7.85
C ILE A 166 -14.15 -28.19 7.81
N LEU A 167 -14.39 -27.21 6.94
CA LEU A 167 -13.54 -26.01 6.84
C LEU A 167 -13.55 -25.22 8.14
N ARG A 168 -14.73 -25.01 8.74
CA ARG A 168 -14.88 -24.30 10.01
C ARG A 168 -14.07 -24.96 11.13
N ARG A 169 -14.21 -26.29 11.30
CA ARG A 169 -13.46 -27.05 12.32
C ARG A 169 -11.95 -27.01 12.10
N ALA A 170 -11.50 -27.01 10.84
CA ALA A 170 -10.07 -26.91 10.52
C ALA A 170 -9.48 -25.55 10.94
N LEU A 171 -10.26 -24.47 10.83
CA LEU A 171 -9.82 -23.14 11.26
C LEU A 171 -9.91 -22.97 12.78
N ASP A 172 -11.03 -23.38 13.38
CA ASP A 172 -11.28 -23.25 14.82
C ASP A 172 -10.27 -24.07 15.64
N GLY A 173 -9.93 -25.29 15.18
CA GLY A 173 -8.99 -26.18 15.86
C GLY A 173 -7.56 -25.61 15.97
N GLU A 174 -7.20 -24.69 15.09
CA GLU A 174 -5.88 -24.05 15.04
C GLU A 174 -5.91 -22.59 15.55
N GLY A 175 -7.06 -22.11 16.03
CA GLY A 175 -7.22 -20.72 16.49
C GLY A 175 -7.04 -19.67 15.37
N LEU A 176 -7.33 -20.05 14.12
CA LEU A 176 -7.19 -19.20 12.95
C LEU A 176 -8.39 -18.24 12.78
N PRO A 177 -8.30 -17.23 11.90
CA PRO A 177 -9.43 -16.35 11.60
C PRO A 177 -10.69 -17.15 11.22
N PRO A 178 -11.87 -16.78 11.75
CA PRO A 178 -13.08 -17.58 11.62
C PRO A 178 -13.57 -17.69 10.17
N LEU A 179 -14.28 -18.78 9.88
CA LEU A 179 -15.06 -18.91 8.65
C LEU A 179 -16.30 -18.00 8.75
N LEU A 180 -16.26 -16.85 8.08
CA LEU A 180 -17.37 -15.90 8.00
C LEU A 180 -18.54 -16.47 7.19
N GLY A 181 -18.25 -17.31 6.20
CA GLY A 181 -19.27 -17.91 5.36
C GLY A 181 -18.72 -18.87 4.32
N ALA A 182 -19.61 -19.64 3.71
CA ALA A 182 -19.27 -20.62 2.68
C ALA A 182 -20.28 -20.58 1.53
N LEU A 183 -19.93 -19.88 0.45
CA LEU A 183 -20.77 -19.75 -0.74
C LEU A 183 -20.79 -21.07 -1.52
N PRO A 184 -21.98 -21.58 -1.91
CA PRO A 184 -22.08 -22.80 -2.68
C PRO A 184 -21.55 -22.59 -4.10
N ARG A 185 -21.15 -23.69 -4.75
CA ARG A 185 -20.86 -23.65 -6.19
C ARG A 185 -22.17 -23.46 -6.95
N ASN A 186 -22.26 -22.40 -7.76
CA ASN A 186 -23.38 -22.19 -8.66
C ASN A 186 -22.91 -21.54 -9.97
N GLU A 187 -23.09 -22.25 -11.09
CA GLU A 187 -22.69 -21.76 -12.42
C GLU A 187 -23.57 -20.60 -12.91
N ALA A 188 -24.78 -20.42 -12.38
CA ALA A 188 -25.66 -19.30 -12.73
C ALA A 188 -25.09 -17.92 -12.33
N TRP A 189 -24.12 -17.91 -11.40
CA TRP A 189 -23.48 -16.70 -10.88
C TRP A 189 -22.11 -16.44 -11.51
N ARG A 190 -21.69 -17.28 -12.45
CA ARG A 190 -20.39 -17.13 -13.09
C ARG A 190 -20.40 -15.92 -14.00
N LEU A 191 -19.54 -14.96 -13.69
CA LEU A 191 -19.35 -13.78 -14.53
C LEU A 191 -18.61 -14.20 -15.81
N PRO A 192 -19.13 -13.83 -17.00
CA PRO A 192 -18.43 -14.09 -18.26
C PRO A 192 -17.17 -13.23 -18.36
N GLU A 193 -16.15 -13.79 -18.99
CA GLU A 193 -14.81 -13.19 -19.16
C GLU A 193 -14.48 -13.03 -20.65
N ARG A 194 -13.62 -12.06 -20.96
CA ARG A 194 -12.97 -11.82 -22.27
C ARG A 194 -11.47 -11.58 -22.09
N GLN A 195 -10.75 -11.27 -23.17
CA GLN A 195 -9.27 -11.22 -23.14
C GLN A 195 -8.68 -10.15 -22.20
N LEU A 196 -9.46 -9.15 -21.76
CA LEU A 196 -9.04 -8.12 -20.81
C LEU A 196 -9.73 -8.19 -19.43
N GLY A 197 -10.33 -9.32 -19.06
CA GLY A 197 -11.01 -9.49 -17.77
C GLY A 197 -12.51 -9.76 -17.93
N LEU A 198 -13.30 -9.44 -16.91
CA LEU A 198 -14.75 -9.64 -16.96
C LEU A 198 -15.39 -8.88 -18.13
N LEU A 199 -16.54 -9.33 -18.62
CA LEU A 199 -17.38 -8.47 -19.45
C LEU A 199 -17.91 -7.30 -18.60
N PRO A 200 -17.93 -6.06 -19.10
CA PRO A 200 -18.58 -4.95 -18.40
C PRO A 200 -20.04 -5.26 -18.07
N SER A 201 -20.49 -4.76 -16.93
CA SER A 201 -21.83 -5.08 -16.39
C SER A 201 -22.99 -4.76 -17.34
N GLU A 202 -22.87 -3.68 -18.13
CA GLU A 202 -23.83 -3.30 -19.18
C GLU A 202 -23.92 -4.31 -20.33
N GLU A 203 -22.84 -5.03 -20.60
CA GLU A 203 -22.78 -6.04 -21.65
C GLU A 203 -23.26 -7.40 -21.17
N VAL A 204 -22.96 -7.76 -19.92
CA VAL A 204 -23.51 -8.98 -19.28
C VAL A 204 -25.03 -8.92 -19.17
N GLY A 205 -25.60 -7.71 -19.17
CA GLY A 205 -27.01 -7.52 -18.85
C GLY A 205 -27.30 -7.92 -17.41
N ALA A 206 -26.36 -7.63 -16.49
CA ALA A 206 -26.52 -7.88 -15.06
C ALA A 206 -27.79 -7.15 -14.58
N THR A 207 -28.87 -7.91 -14.42
CA THR A 207 -30.16 -7.36 -14.00
C THR A 207 -30.17 -7.14 -12.50
N THR A 208 -31.03 -6.25 -12.03
CA THR A 208 -31.33 -6.11 -10.60
C THR A 208 -31.66 -7.46 -9.97
N ALA A 209 -32.39 -8.34 -10.68
CA ALA A 209 -32.70 -9.69 -10.21
C ALA A 209 -31.47 -10.57 -10.02
N TRP A 210 -30.47 -10.48 -10.90
CA TRP A 210 -29.22 -11.23 -10.75
C TRP A 210 -28.40 -10.74 -9.55
N LEU A 211 -28.31 -9.42 -9.35
CA LEU A 211 -27.67 -8.83 -8.18
C LEU A 211 -28.39 -9.23 -6.89
N ASP A 212 -29.72 -9.22 -6.90
CA ASP A 212 -30.54 -9.60 -5.74
C ASP A 212 -30.41 -11.09 -5.40
N ALA A 213 -30.31 -11.97 -6.40
CA ALA A 213 -30.06 -13.38 -6.16
C ALA A 213 -28.66 -13.63 -5.54
N LEU A 214 -27.63 -12.91 -6.02
CA LEU A 214 -26.30 -12.95 -5.41
C LEU A 214 -26.31 -12.46 -3.95
N ALA A 215 -27.06 -11.40 -3.66
CA ALA A 215 -27.19 -10.91 -2.30
C ALA A 215 -27.91 -11.90 -1.39
N GLU A 216 -28.93 -12.60 -1.88
CA GLU A 216 -29.62 -13.66 -1.14
C GLU A 216 -28.67 -14.82 -0.79
N GLU A 217 -27.77 -15.21 -1.70
CA GLU A 217 -26.72 -16.18 -1.40
C GLU A 217 -25.78 -15.70 -0.28
N ALA A 218 -25.36 -14.42 -0.32
CA ALA A 218 -24.55 -13.86 0.76
C ALA A 218 -25.30 -13.81 2.09
N GLU A 219 -26.58 -13.41 2.09
CA GLU A 219 -27.44 -13.37 3.29
C GLU A 219 -27.64 -14.77 3.91
N ASN A 220 -27.76 -15.81 3.08
CA ASN A 220 -27.98 -17.19 3.51
C ASN A 220 -26.70 -17.91 3.96
N HIS A 221 -25.55 -17.54 3.41
CA HIS A 221 -24.32 -18.33 3.56
C HIS A 221 -23.15 -17.59 4.24
N ILE A 222 -23.28 -16.29 4.52
CA ILE A 222 -22.28 -15.47 5.21
C ILE A 222 -22.91 -14.84 6.45
N ASP A 223 -22.23 -14.94 7.59
CA ASP A 223 -22.60 -14.25 8.83
C ASP A 223 -22.28 -12.75 8.69
N LEU A 224 -23.21 -12.02 8.06
CA LEU A 224 -23.09 -10.58 7.83
C LEU A 224 -23.05 -9.79 9.14
N ASP A 225 -23.68 -10.27 10.20
CA ASP A 225 -23.66 -9.59 11.50
C ASP A 225 -22.28 -9.71 12.16
N LEU A 226 -21.65 -10.89 12.08
CA LEU A 226 -20.27 -11.07 12.50
C LEU A 226 -19.30 -10.23 11.65
N LEU A 227 -19.49 -10.21 10.33
CA LEU A 227 -18.69 -9.36 9.45
C LEU A 227 -18.80 -7.89 9.87
N LEU A 228 -20.01 -7.36 10.07
CA LEU A 228 -20.20 -5.97 10.48
C LEU A 228 -19.60 -5.68 11.87
N ARG A 229 -19.73 -6.61 12.83
CA ARG A 229 -19.09 -6.49 14.16
C ARG A 229 -17.57 -6.42 14.07
N LEU A 230 -16.94 -7.21 13.19
CA LEU A 230 -15.49 -7.29 13.04
C LEU A 230 -14.87 -6.13 12.25
N THR A 231 -15.71 -5.31 11.61
CA THR A 231 -15.32 -4.27 10.65
C THR A 231 -15.76 -2.86 11.06
N ALA A 232 -16.39 -2.72 12.23
CA ALA A 232 -16.71 -1.42 12.80
C ALA A 232 -15.41 -0.62 13.04
N THR A 233 -15.34 0.59 12.51
CA THR A 233 -14.17 1.47 12.63
C THR A 233 -14.56 2.95 12.66
N ARG A 234 -13.57 3.83 12.82
CA ARG A 234 -13.79 5.28 12.82
C ARG A 234 -14.26 5.73 11.44
N ARG A 235 -15.36 6.49 11.41
CA ARG A 235 -15.86 7.14 10.20
C ARG A 235 -14.82 8.15 9.67
N PRO A 236 -14.57 8.17 8.35
CA PRO A 236 -13.69 9.15 7.73
C PRO A 236 -14.19 10.58 7.94
N GLU A 237 -13.27 11.54 7.97
CA GLU A 237 -13.63 12.95 8.08
C GLU A 237 -14.13 13.47 6.73
N ARG A 238 -15.19 14.29 6.78
CA ARG A 238 -15.69 14.95 5.57
C ARG A 238 -14.67 16.01 5.14
N PRO A 239 -14.14 15.95 3.91
CA PRO A 239 -13.27 17.01 3.43
C PRO A 239 -14.03 18.32 3.26
N ALA A 240 -13.30 19.44 3.36
CA ALA A 240 -13.87 20.75 3.08
C ALA A 240 -14.42 20.80 1.64
N PRO A 241 -15.61 21.40 1.42
CA PRO A 241 -16.12 21.57 0.07
C PRO A 241 -15.16 22.44 -0.74
N PRO A 242 -14.89 22.10 -2.01
CA PRO A 242 -14.07 22.93 -2.86
C PRO A 242 -14.71 24.32 -3.02
N ALA A 243 -13.88 25.35 -3.15
CA ALA A 243 -14.37 26.70 -3.37
C ALA A 243 -15.16 26.75 -4.70
N PRO A 244 -16.33 27.40 -4.74
CA PRO A 244 -17.10 27.55 -5.97
C PRO A 244 -16.29 28.35 -7.00
N ARG A 245 -16.11 27.79 -8.20
CA ARG A 245 -15.45 28.48 -9.32
C ARG A 245 -16.49 29.26 -10.13
N ALA A 246 -16.21 30.55 -10.36
CA ALA A 246 -17.12 31.51 -11.00
C ALA A 246 -16.95 31.62 -12.54
N ALA A 247 -16.55 30.56 -13.23
CA ALA A 247 -16.36 30.56 -14.69
C ALA A 247 -17.49 29.77 -15.40
N ARG A 248 -17.83 30.17 -16.64
CA ARG A 248 -18.67 29.34 -17.51
C ARG A 248 -17.93 28.02 -17.78
N PRO A 249 -18.56 26.85 -17.61
CA PRO A 249 -17.86 25.59 -17.81
C PRO A 249 -17.50 25.41 -19.29
N ARG A 250 -16.25 24.98 -19.56
CA ARG A 250 -15.84 24.51 -20.89
C ARG A 250 -16.48 23.14 -21.12
N ARG A 251 -16.85 22.81 -22.36
CA ARG A 251 -17.55 21.56 -22.67
C ARG A 251 -16.61 20.52 -23.22
N MET A 252 -16.60 19.34 -22.63
CA MET A 252 -15.81 18.21 -23.11
C MET A 252 -16.74 17.07 -23.50
N ALA A 253 -16.63 16.59 -24.75
CA ALA A 253 -17.30 15.35 -25.11
C ALA A 253 -16.45 14.15 -24.67
N VAL A 254 -17.07 13.21 -23.96
CA VAL A 254 -16.40 11.99 -23.48
C VAL A 254 -17.05 10.78 -24.14
N ALA A 255 -16.27 9.96 -24.85
CA ALA A 255 -16.79 8.77 -25.52
C ALA A 255 -17.19 7.72 -24.48
N LYS A 256 -18.48 7.46 -24.27
CA LYS A 256 -18.97 6.51 -23.28
C LYS A 256 -19.97 5.55 -23.91
N ASP A 257 -19.52 4.34 -24.21
CA ASP A 257 -20.35 3.22 -24.62
C ASP A 257 -19.61 1.89 -24.46
N LYS A 258 -20.13 0.80 -25.04
CA LYS A 258 -19.53 -0.53 -24.94
C LYS A 258 -18.12 -0.61 -25.53
N ALA A 259 -17.79 0.23 -26.52
CA ALA A 259 -16.46 0.26 -27.11
C ALA A 259 -15.50 1.15 -26.31
N PHE A 260 -16.00 2.15 -25.58
CA PHE A 260 -15.21 3.09 -24.79
C PHE A 260 -15.74 3.16 -23.36
N CYS A 261 -15.20 2.30 -22.49
CA CYS A 261 -15.68 2.10 -21.13
C CYS A 261 -14.57 2.04 -20.07
N PHE A 262 -13.30 2.26 -20.44
CA PHE A 262 -12.19 2.25 -19.50
C PHE A 262 -11.92 3.67 -18.98
N TYR A 263 -12.54 3.99 -17.84
CA TYR A 263 -12.41 5.28 -17.18
C TYR A 263 -12.20 5.11 -15.69
N TYR A 264 -11.38 5.99 -15.12
CA TYR A 264 -11.33 6.20 -13.68
C TYR A 264 -12.35 7.27 -13.28
N GLU A 265 -13.27 6.93 -12.36
CA GLU A 265 -14.23 7.88 -11.78
C GLU A 265 -13.53 9.17 -11.28
N GLU A 266 -12.34 9.03 -10.71
CA GLU A 266 -11.60 10.18 -10.18
C GLU A 266 -11.04 11.10 -11.28
N ASN A 267 -10.71 10.57 -12.47
CA ASN A 267 -10.26 11.40 -13.59
C ASN A 267 -11.36 12.37 -14.02
N GLU A 268 -12.59 11.88 -14.14
CA GLU A 268 -13.75 12.72 -14.49
C GLU A 268 -14.02 13.79 -13.42
N ARG A 269 -13.86 13.43 -12.15
CA ARG A 269 -13.98 14.39 -11.05
C ARG A 269 -12.92 15.47 -11.11
N VAL A 270 -11.67 15.13 -11.43
CA VAL A 270 -10.59 16.11 -11.63
C VAL A 270 -10.94 17.04 -12.78
N LEU A 271 -11.42 16.52 -13.91
CA LEU A 271 -11.87 17.36 -15.03
C LEU A 271 -13.01 18.30 -14.63
N ALA A 272 -14.02 17.80 -13.91
CA ALA A 272 -15.11 18.63 -13.41
C ALA A 272 -14.58 19.74 -12.46
N ALA A 273 -13.63 19.42 -11.58
CA ALA A 273 -12.98 20.40 -10.70
C ALA A 273 -12.13 21.44 -11.45
N LEU A 274 -11.60 21.07 -12.61
CA LEU A 274 -10.93 21.99 -13.53
C LEU A 274 -11.90 22.89 -14.31
N GLY A 275 -13.21 22.67 -14.18
CA GLY A 275 -14.25 23.50 -14.81
C GLY A 275 -14.80 22.93 -16.11
N TRP A 276 -14.61 21.64 -16.35
CA TRP A 276 -15.19 20.95 -17.51
C TRP A 276 -16.61 20.45 -17.22
N GLU A 277 -17.55 20.77 -18.10
CA GLU A 277 -18.83 20.10 -18.25
C GLU A 277 -18.62 18.87 -19.14
N LEU A 278 -18.74 17.66 -18.56
CA LEU A 278 -18.54 16.41 -19.28
C LEU A 278 -19.85 15.97 -19.97
N LEU A 279 -19.81 15.86 -21.29
CA LEU A 279 -20.93 15.49 -22.15
C LEU A 279 -20.67 14.08 -22.72
N PRO A 280 -21.30 13.02 -22.17
CA PRO A 280 -21.13 11.68 -22.72
C PRO A 280 -21.73 11.58 -24.13
N PHE A 281 -21.06 10.87 -25.03
CA PHE A 281 -21.58 10.50 -26.35
C PHE A 281 -21.12 9.08 -26.72
N SER A 282 -21.84 8.41 -27.62
CA SER A 282 -21.56 7.05 -28.06
C SER A 282 -21.01 7.03 -29.48
N PRO A 283 -19.70 6.75 -29.68
CA PRO A 283 -19.16 6.50 -31.02
C PRO A 283 -19.86 5.37 -31.79
N LEU A 284 -20.48 4.41 -31.09
CA LEU A 284 -21.26 3.33 -31.72
C LEU A 284 -22.62 3.77 -32.26
N LYS A 285 -23.26 4.78 -31.67
CA LYS A 285 -24.68 5.11 -31.95
C LYS A 285 -24.89 6.52 -32.48
N ASP A 286 -24.17 7.49 -31.93
CA ASP A 286 -24.35 8.90 -32.30
C ASP A 286 -23.71 9.18 -33.65
N THR A 287 -24.28 10.10 -34.41
CA THR A 287 -23.81 10.43 -35.77
C THR A 287 -23.15 11.81 -35.85
N ALA A 288 -23.09 12.54 -34.73
CA ALA A 288 -22.44 13.83 -34.59
C ALA A 288 -21.94 14.02 -33.16
N LEU A 289 -20.92 14.86 -32.98
CA LEU A 289 -20.47 15.28 -31.66
C LEU A 289 -21.53 16.16 -30.98
N PRO A 290 -21.60 16.19 -29.64
CA PRO A 290 -22.40 17.16 -28.91
C PRO A 290 -22.06 18.61 -29.36
N PRO A 291 -23.06 19.51 -29.38
CA PRO A 291 -22.84 20.87 -29.87
C PRO A 291 -21.94 21.69 -28.94
N ALA A 292 -21.10 22.53 -29.54
CA ALA A 292 -20.21 23.47 -28.83
C ALA A 292 -19.27 22.78 -27.83
N VAL A 293 -18.62 21.69 -28.26
CA VAL A 293 -17.56 21.02 -27.50
C VAL A 293 -16.21 21.71 -27.75
N ASP A 294 -15.46 21.95 -26.68
CA ASP A 294 -14.12 22.54 -26.71
C ASP A 294 -13.02 21.46 -26.75
N ALA A 295 -13.33 20.24 -26.30
CA ALA A 295 -12.38 19.13 -26.24
C ALA A 295 -13.07 17.75 -26.35
N LEU A 296 -12.32 16.74 -26.78
CA LEU A 296 -12.73 15.34 -26.82
C LEU A 296 -11.82 14.48 -25.94
N TYR A 297 -12.42 13.63 -25.12
CA TYR A 297 -11.73 12.55 -24.40
C TYR A 297 -12.24 11.19 -24.91
N LEU A 298 -11.33 10.44 -25.53
CA LEU A 298 -11.55 9.08 -26.01
C LEU A 298 -10.77 8.12 -25.11
N GLY A 299 -11.38 7.60 -24.05
CA GLY A 299 -10.76 6.60 -23.19
C GLY A 299 -10.51 5.28 -23.92
N GLY A 300 -10.06 4.26 -23.18
CA GLY A 300 -9.92 2.92 -23.77
C GLY A 300 -11.20 2.10 -23.69
N GLY A 301 -11.08 0.86 -24.13
CA GLY A 301 -12.16 -0.11 -24.17
C GLY A 301 -11.86 -1.16 -25.23
N TYR A 302 -12.89 -1.59 -25.96
CA TYR A 302 -12.84 -2.73 -26.87
C TYR A 302 -13.19 -2.35 -28.33
N PRO A 303 -12.52 -1.37 -28.95
CA PRO A 303 -12.86 -0.98 -30.32
C PRO A 303 -12.73 -2.13 -31.32
N GLU A 304 -11.89 -3.13 -31.06
CA GLU A 304 -11.73 -4.34 -31.87
C GLU A 304 -12.97 -5.23 -31.89
N VAL A 305 -13.69 -5.34 -30.77
CA VAL A 305 -14.94 -6.11 -30.67
C VAL A 305 -16.05 -5.42 -31.48
N PHE A 306 -16.00 -4.09 -31.53
CA PHE A 306 -17.00 -3.26 -32.21
C PHE A 306 -16.48 -2.65 -33.52
N ALA A 307 -15.40 -3.21 -34.10
CA ALA A 307 -14.68 -2.59 -35.22
C ALA A 307 -15.58 -2.34 -36.43
N ARG A 308 -16.47 -3.30 -36.75
CA ARG A 308 -17.48 -3.14 -37.80
C ARG A 308 -18.40 -1.96 -37.54
N GLN A 309 -19.01 -1.90 -36.36
CA GLN A 309 -19.97 -0.86 -36.00
C GLN A 309 -19.32 0.54 -36.01
N LEU A 310 -18.11 0.64 -35.47
CA LEU A 310 -17.31 1.88 -35.47
C LEU A 310 -16.94 2.31 -36.89
N SER A 311 -16.53 1.37 -37.75
CA SER A 311 -16.21 1.62 -39.15
C SER A 311 -17.43 2.09 -39.95
N ASP A 312 -18.57 1.42 -39.76
CA ASP A 312 -19.83 1.70 -40.44
C ASP A 312 -20.41 3.08 -40.06
N ASN A 313 -20.12 3.57 -38.85
CA ASN A 313 -20.48 4.93 -38.41
C ASN A 313 -19.55 6.00 -39.04
N ALA A 314 -19.58 6.10 -40.37
CA ALA A 314 -18.79 7.06 -41.11
C ALA A 314 -19.09 8.53 -40.74
N ALA A 315 -20.30 8.82 -40.24
CA ALA A 315 -20.68 10.16 -39.81
C ALA A 315 -19.90 10.60 -38.56
N MET A 316 -19.86 9.77 -37.52
CA MET A 316 -19.07 10.05 -36.33
C MET A 316 -17.58 10.07 -36.59
N ARG A 317 -17.05 9.11 -37.37
CA ARG A 317 -15.62 9.10 -37.75
C ARG A 317 -15.19 10.40 -38.43
N ARG A 318 -16.01 10.90 -39.36
CA ARG A 318 -15.78 12.21 -40.00
C ARG A 318 -15.90 13.37 -39.01
N ALA A 319 -16.89 13.36 -38.12
CA ALA A 319 -17.05 14.43 -37.13
C ALA A 319 -15.82 14.56 -36.21
N ILE A 320 -15.24 13.45 -35.76
CA ILE A 320 -14.01 13.44 -34.96
C ILE A 320 -12.80 13.89 -35.79
N HIS A 321 -12.69 13.43 -37.04
CA HIS A 321 -11.64 13.87 -37.95
C HIS A 321 -11.68 15.37 -38.20
N ASP A 322 -12.86 15.90 -38.55
CA ASP A 322 -13.06 17.32 -38.84
C ASP A 322 -12.81 18.19 -37.60
N PHE A 323 -13.16 17.70 -36.40
CA PHE A 323 -12.85 18.37 -35.15
C PHE A 323 -11.33 18.49 -34.93
N ALA A 324 -10.56 17.44 -35.23
CA ALA A 324 -9.10 17.48 -35.16
C ALA A 324 -8.49 18.48 -36.15
N GLU A 325 -8.94 18.45 -37.42
CA GLU A 325 -8.47 19.35 -38.49
C GLU A 325 -8.79 20.82 -38.21
N GLN A 326 -9.89 21.10 -37.52
CA GLN A 326 -10.26 22.45 -37.07
C GLN A 326 -9.47 22.93 -35.84
N GLY A 327 -8.53 22.13 -35.34
CA GLY A 327 -7.69 22.46 -34.19
C GLY A 327 -8.34 22.16 -32.84
N GLY A 328 -9.36 21.31 -32.79
CA GLY A 328 -9.96 20.84 -31.55
C GLY A 328 -8.99 20.04 -30.69
N GLU A 329 -9.12 20.15 -29.37
CA GLU A 329 -8.28 19.42 -28.43
C GLU A 329 -8.79 17.97 -28.26
N ILE A 330 -7.97 16.98 -28.59
CA ILE A 330 -8.33 15.56 -28.45
C ILE A 330 -7.28 14.86 -27.59
N TYR A 331 -7.74 14.15 -26.55
CA TYR A 331 -6.92 13.17 -25.84
C TYR A 331 -7.50 11.76 -26.01
N ALA A 332 -6.65 10.80 -26.37
CA ALA A 332 -7.06 9.43 -26.60
C ALA A 332 -6.16 8.40 -25.92
N GLU A 333 -6.76 7.42 -25.25
CA GLU A 333 -6.08 6.37 -24.50
C GLU A 333 -6.41 4.99 -25.06
N CYS A 334 -5.39 4.14 -25.24
CA CYS A 334 -5.52 2.72 -25.61
C CYS A 334 -6.51 2.49 -26.78
N GLY A 335 -7.73 2.00 -26.51
CA GLY A 335 -8.77 1.83 -27.52
C GLY A 335 -9.15 3.12 -28.27
N GLY A 336 -9.17 4.27 -27.59
CA GLY A 336 -9.33 5.58 -28.21
C GLY A 336 -8.19 5.89 -29.19
N TYR A 337 -6.95 5.54 -28.83
CA TYR A 337 -5.80 5.71 -29.73
C TYR A 337 -5.93 4.85 -30.98
N MET A 338 -6.37 3.60 -30.84
CA MET A 338 -6.68 2.71 -31.97
C MET A 338 -7.80 3.27 -32.86
N TYR A 339 -8.83 3.91 -32.27
CA TYR A 339 -9.93 4.50 -33.03
C TYR A 339 -9.55 5.78 -33.78
N LEU A 340 -8.53 6.50 -33.31
CA LEU A 340 -7.97 7.67 -34.02
C LEU A 340 -7.10 7.33 -35.22
N CYS A 341 -6.58 6.09 -35.29
CA CYS A 341 -5.82 5.60 -36.43
C CYS A 341 -6.62 5.66 -37.74
N SER A 342 -5.95 5.51 -38.88
CA SER A 342 -6.62 5.41 -40.18
C SER A 342 -7.30 4.06 -40.37
N ARG A 343 -6.71 3.01 -39.80
CA ARG A 343 -7.24 1.65 -39.86
C ARG A 343 -7.04 0.89 -38.54
N LEU A 344 -7.97 -0.01 -38.27
CA LEU A 344 -7.85 -1.05 -37.25
C LEU A 344 -7.95 -2.41 -37.94
N GLU A 345 -6.94 -3.24 -37.76
CA GLU A 345 -6.95 -4.65 -38.17
C GLU A 345 -7.33 -5.51 -36.97
N ALA A 346 -8.53 -6.07 -37.04
CA ALA A 346 -9.15 -6.89 -36.02
C ALA A 346 -9.99 -7.96 -36.70
N SER A 347 -10.23 -9.09 -36.01
CA SER A 347 -11.12 -10.12 -36.55
C SER A 347 -12.54 -9.59 -36.71
N GLY A 348 -13.26 -10.09 -37.72
CA GLY A 348 -14.70 -9.88 -37.86
C GLY A 348 -15.57 -10.75 -36.94
N GLU A 349 -14.96 -11.65 -36.16
CA GLU A 349 -15.63 -12.49 -35.18
C GLU A 349 -15.96 -11.73 -33.88
N ALA A 350 -16.80 -12.34 -33.04
CA ALA A 350 -17.38 -11.69 -31.85
C ALA A 350 -16.36 -11.22 -30.80
N ASP A 351 -15.14 -11.76 -30.79
CA ASP A 351 -14.11 -11.40 -29.82
C ASP A 351 -13.03 -10.45 -30.37
N GLY A 352 -13.14 -10.03 -31.64
CA GLY A 352 -12.24 -9.07 -32.28
C GLY A 352 -10.78 -9.53 -32.50
N ILE A 353 -10.39 -10.72 -32.02
CA ILE A 353 -8.99 -11.17 -32.01
C ILE A 353 -8.81 -12.52 -32.71
N ARG A 354 -9.81 -13.41 -32.68
CA ARG A 354 -9.71 -14.75 -33.27
C ARG A 354 -10.29 -14.79 -34.67
N GLY A 355 -9.57 -15.39 -35.60
CA GLY A 355 -9.96 -15.51 -37.01
C GLY A 355 -9.15 -14.60 -37.92
N ASP A 356 -9.54 -14.55 -39.19
CA ASP A 356 -8.83 -13.76 -40.19
C ASP A 356 -8.97 -12.26 -39.92
N ALA A 357 -7.85 -11.56 -39.88
CA ALA A 357 -7.83 -10.12 -39.65
C ALA A 357 -8.52 -9.38 -40.80
N VAL A 358 -9.49 -8.55 -40.45
CA VAL A 358 -10.17 -7.64 -41.39
C VAL A 358 -9.67 -6.23 -41.12
N SER A 359 -9.41 -5.47 -42.18
CA SER A 359 -9.00 -4.07 -42.08
C SER A 359 -10.22 -3.15 -42.08
N TRP A 360 -10.42 -2.44 -40.98
CA TRP A 360 -11.58 -1.57 -40.74
C TRP A 360 -11.15 -0.09 -40.80
N PRO A 361 -11.78 0.74 -41.66
CA PRO A 361 -11.55 2.19 -41.65
C PRO A 361 -11.94 2.85 -40.32
N MET A 362 -11.03 3.62 -39.74
CA MET A 362 -11.20 4.33 -38.47
C MET A 362 -11.22 5.85 -38.70
N CYS A 363 -10.98 6.69 -37.69
CA CYS A 363 -11.17 8.14 -37.84
C CYS A 363 -10.17 8.77 -38.82
N GLY A 364 -8.95 8.24 -38.95
CA GLY A 364 -7.93 8.78 -39.85
C GLY A 364 -7.28 10.07 -39.38
N VAL A 365 -7.43 10.42 -38.09
CA VAL A 365 -6.74 11.57 -37.47
C VAL A 365 -5.23 11.30 -37.39
N ILE A 366 -4.86 10.06 -37.10
CA ILE A 366 -3.48 9.61 -37.06
C ILE A 366 -3.28 8.62 -38.22
N ASP A 367 -2.41 8.98 -39.16
CA ASP A 367 -1.98 8.10 -40.24
C ASP A 367 -1.15 6.93 -39.71
N ALA A 368 -1.86 5.88 -39.32
CA ALA A 368 -1.33 4.70 -38.66
C ALA A 368 -2.33 3.53 -38.79
N THR A 369 -1.81 2.31 -38.66
CA THR A 369 -2.61 1.09 -38.57
C THR A 369 -2.46 0.50 -37.17
N ALA A 370 -3.58 0.38 -36.44
CA ALA A 370 -3.64 -0.43 -35.22
C ALA A 370 -3.87 -1.90 -35.60
N ARG A 371 -3.07 -2.84 -35.10
CA ARG A 371 -3.21 -4.27 -35.40
C ARG A 371 -3.37 -5.07 -34.12
N MET A 372 -4.43 -5.87 -34.01
CA MET A 372 -4.61 -6.80 -32.90
C MET A 372 -3.63 -7.97 -33.00
N GLY A 373 -2.92 -8.25 -31.91
CA GLY A 373 -2.06 -9.43 -31.79
C GLY A 373 -2.75 -10.62 -31.10
N ASP A 374 -2.11 -11.77 -31.17
CA ASP A 374 -2.53 -13.04 -30.54
C ASP A 374 -2.02 -13.21 -29.10
N ARG A 375 -1.23 -12.25 -28.60
CA ARG A 375 -0.62 -12.24 -27.27
C ARG A 375 -0.63 -10.85 -26.66
N ILE A 376 -0.63 -10.81 -25.33
CA ILE A 376 -0.46 -9.57 -24.55
C ILE A 376 0.86 -8.90 -24.96
N ARG A 377 0.78 -7.65 -25.39
CA ARG A 377 1.94 -6.84 -25.79
C ARG A 377 2.56 -6.12 -24.61
N SER A 378 1.72 -5.55 -23.76
CA SER A 378 2.12 -4.80 -22.58
C SER A 378 1.09 -5.00 -21.49
N LEU A 379 1.55 -5.20 -20.26
CA LEU A 379 0.74 -5.21 -19.04
C LEU A 379 1.58 -4.62 -17.89
N GLY A 380 1.08 -3.58 -17.24
CA GLY A 380 1.62 -3.11 -15.97
C GLY A 380 1.63 -1.59 -15.80
N TYR A 381 2.11 -1.19 -14.64
CA TYR A 381 2.21 0.21 -14.21
C TYR A 381 3.20 1.02 -15.04
N ARG A 382 2.88 2.28 -15.29
CA ARG A 382 3.67 3.20 -16.15
C ARG A 382 3.77 4.59 -15.56
N GLU A 383 4.99 5.09 -15.46
CA GLU A 383 5.28 6.48 -15.15
C GLU A 383 5.64 7.19 -16.45
N ALA A 384 4.94 8.29 -16.74
CA ALA A 384 5.06 9.03 -17.98
C ALA A 384 5.25 10.52 -17.70
N THR A 385 6.20 11.14 -18.41
CA THR A 385 6.40 12.58 -18.42
C THR A 385 6.04 13.14 -19.79
N THR A 386 5.07 14.04 -19.88
CA THR A 386 4.67 14.69 -21.14
C THR A 386 5.83 15.53 -21.68
N ARG A 387 6.05 15.47 -22.99
CA ARG A 387 7.10 16.25 -23.66
C ARG A 387 6.66 17.64 -24.09
N GLY A 388 5.36 17.91 -24.02
CA GLY A 388 4.76 19.23 -24.19
C GLY A 388 3.63 19.45 -23.18
N ASP A 389 2.75 20.40 -23.47
CA ASP A 389 1.65 20.74 -22.59
C ASP A 389 0.72 19.53 -22.36
N PRO A 390 0.42 19.21 -21.10
CA PRO A 390 -0.50 18.13 -20.77
C PRO A 390 -1.90 18.44 -21.32
N PRO A 391 -2.71 17.40 -21.61
CA PRO A 391 -4.09 17.62 -22.06
C PRO A 391 -4.91 18.35 -20.99
N PHE A 392 -5.96 19.03 -21.43
CA PHE A 392 -7.09 19.50 -20.62
C PHE A 392 -6.77 20.50 -19.51
N GLY A 393 -5.56 21.08 -19.52
CA GLY A 393 -5.12 22.03 -18.50
C GLY A 393 -4.80 21.37 -17.15
N LEU A 394 -4.37 20.10 -17.15
CA LEU A 394 -4.02 19.35 -15.94
C LEU A 394 -2.87 19.97 -15.11
N GLY A 395 -2.14 20.95 -15.65
CA GLY A 395 -1.20 21.79 -14.89
C GLY A 395 0.07 21.07 -14.39
N ARG A 396 0.29 19.81 -14.76
CA ARG A 396 1.47 19.01 -14.44
C ARG A 396 1.92 18.18 -15.64
N THR A 397 3.19 17.78 -15.65
CA THR A 397 3.76 17.01 -16.78
C THR A 397 4.06 15.55 -16.44
N ARG A 398 4.14 15.18 -15.16
CA ARG A 398 4.38 13.80 -14.71
C ARG A 398 3.08 13.13 -14.28
N PHE A 399 2.91 11.88 -14.69
CA PHE A 399 1.72 11.08 -14.43
C PHE A 399 2.10 9.62 -14.21
N ARG A 400 1.35 8.96 -13.33
CA ARG A 400 1.32 7.51 -13.22
C ARG A 400 0.04 6.96 -13.84
N GLY A 401 0.09 5.70 -14.24
CA GLY A 401 -1.03 5.05 -14.89
C GLY A 401 -0.76 3.58 -15.13
N HIS A 402 -1.61 2.97 -15.94
CA HIS A 402 -1.51 1.57 -16.27
C HIS A 402 -1.65 1.35 -17.77
N GLU A 403 -0.91 0.37 -18.29
CA GLU A 403 -0.96 -0.02 -19.69
C GLU A 403 -1.33 -1.50 -19.75
N PHE A 404 -2.35 -1.82 -20.54
CA PHE A 404 -2.72 -3.20 -20.87
C PHE A 404 -3.30 -3.27 -22.28
N HIS A 405 -2.58 -3.88 -23.21
CA HIS A 405 -3.05 -4.00 -24.59
C HIS A 405 -2.47 -5.23 -25.31
N TRP A 406 -3.21 -5.68 -26.31
CA TRP A 406 -2.83 -6.76 -27.24
C TRP A 406 -2.48 -6.21 -28.63
N SER A 407 -2.83 -4.96 -28.90
CA SER A 407 -2.58 -4.31 -30.18
C SER A 407 -1.16 -3.73 -30.27
N ASP A 408 -0.71 -3.52 -31.49
CA ASP A 408 0.44 -2.68 -31.83
C ASP A 408 0.00 -1.59 -32.81
N ILE A 409 0.68 -0.44 -32.81
CA ILE A 409 0.40 0.64 -33.77
C ILE A 409 1.61 0.86 -34.67
N GLU A 410 1.38 0.66 -35.97
CA GLU A 410 2.33 0.98 -37.03
C GLU A 410 2.04 2.40 -37.53
N LEU A 411 2.96 3.33 -37.25
CA LEU A 411 2.87 4.70 -37.74
C LEU A 411 3.39 4.75 -39.19
N HIS A 412 2.63 5.35 -40.10
CA HIS A 412 3.04 5.46 -41.52
C HIS A 412 3.86 6.73 -41.81
N ARG A 413 4.02 7.60 -40.81
CA ARG A 413 4.88 8.78 -40.83
C ARG A 413 5.39 9.08 -39.42
N ASP A 414 6.40 9.92 -39.33
CA ASP A 414 6.94 10.36 -38.04
C ASP A 414 6.00 11.31 -37.32
N TYR A 415 5.84 11.08 -36.01
CA TYR A 415 5.09 11.94 -35.11
C TYR A 415 5.95 12.29 -33.90
N PRO A 416 5.87 13.54 -33.39
CA PRO A 416 6.41 13.87 -32.09
C PRO A 416 5.81 12.96 -30.99
N PRO A 417 6.63 12.44 -30.08
CA PRO A 417 6.14 11.61 -28.98
C PRO A 417 5.36 12.44 -27.96
N LEU A 418 4.26 11.87 -27.44
CA LEU A 418 3.44 12.50 -26.41
C LEU A 418 4.19 12.57 -25.07
N TYR A 419 4.79 11.46 -24.66
CA TYR A 419 5.46 11.33 -23.38
C TYR A 419 6.74 10.50 -23.49
N SER A 420 7.62 10.70 -22.50
CA SER A 420 8.69 9.75 -22.17
C SER A 420 8.21 8.85 -21.03
N VAL A 421 8.36 7.54 -21.19
CA VAL A 421 7.88 6.51 -20.26
C VAL A 421 9.05 5.84 -19.58
N ARG A 422 8.95 5.67 -18.26
CA ARG A 422 9.94 4.92 -17.48
C ARG A 422 9.81 3.42 -17.76
N THR A 423 10.94 2.80 -18.05
CA THR A 423 11.11 1.36 -18.32
C THR A 423 12.20 0.79 -17.42
N ALA A 424 12.37 -0.53 -17.42
CA ALA A 424 13.44 -1.18 -16.67
C ALA A 424 14.85 -0.76 -17.14
N SER A 425 15.01 -0.36 -18.40
CA SER A 425 16.29 0.04 -19.01
C SER A 425 16.46 1.56 -19.16
N GLY A 426 15.62 2.37 -18.51
CA GLY A 426 15.66 3.84 -18.60
C GLY A 426 14.36 4.41 -19.17
N TRP A 427 14.45 5.44 -20.01
CA TRP A 427 13.28 6.15 -20.56
C TRP A 427 13.08 5.83 -22.05
N LYS A 428 11.82 5.65 -22.46
CA LYS A 428 11.44 5.40 -23.86
C LYS A 428 10.31 6.34 -24.29
N ASP A 429 10.43 6.90 -25.48
CA ASP A 429 9.39 7.73 -26.07
C ASP A 429 8.20 6.90 -26.56
N ALA A 430 7.00 7.41 -26.33
CA ALA A 430 5.77 6.75 -26.72
C ALA A 430 4.59 7.72 -26.86
N GLY A 431 3.54 7.23 -27.50
CA GLY A 431 2.38 8.03 -27.90
C GLY A 431 2.68 9.01 -29.04
N VAL A 432 1.66 9.73 -29.47
CA VAL A 432 1.68 10.69 -30.57
C VAL A 432 1.14 12.03 -30.08
N ALA A 433 1.85 13.10 -30.44
CA ALA A 433 1.40 14.48 -30.32
C ALA A 433 1.43 15.15 -31.70
N VAL A 434 0.28 15.54 -32.22
CA VAL A 434 0.14 16.23 -33.51
C VAL A 434 -0.92 17.31 -33.44
N GLY A 435 -0.53 18.57 -33.67
CA GLY A 435 -1.41 19.71 -33.41
C GLY A 435 -1.94 19.68 -31.97
N ASN A 436 -3.26 19.67 -31.82
CA ASN A 436 -3.94 19.58 -30.51
C ASN A 436 -4.39 18.15 -30.15
N VAL A 437 -3.94 17.14 -30.91
CA VAL A 437 -4.24 15.73 -30.68
C VAL A 437 -3.10 15.08 -29.90
N ARG A 438 -3.45 14.39 -28.81
CA ARG A 438 -2.55 13.67 -27.91
C ARG A 438 -3.10 12.25 -27.76
N ALA A 439 -2.35 11.23 -28.15
CA ALA A 439 -2.83 9.85 -28.10
C ALA A 439 -1.75 8.87 -27.63
N GLY A 440 -2.11 7.87 -26.83
CA GLY A 440 -1.16 6.87 -26.32
C GLY A 440 -1.84 5.66 -25.71
N TYR A 441 -1.07 4.61 -25.40
CA TYR A 441 -1.60 3.38 -24.81
C TYR A 441 -1.81 3.41 -23.30
N ILE A 442 -1.19 4.37 -22.62
CA ILE A 442 -1.24 4.44 -21.16
C ILE A 442 -2.54 5.12 -20.74
N HIS A 443 -3.26 4.47 -19.85
CA HIS A 443 -4.36 5.08 -19.11
C HIS A 443 -3.79 5.88 -17.95
N LEU A 444 -3.82 7.20 -18.05
CA LEU A 444 -3.22 8.06 -17.04
C LEU A 444 -4.20 8.24 -15.86
N TYR A 445 -3.67 8.23 -14.64
CA TYR A 445 -4.43 8.58 -13.46
C TYR A 445 -4.19 10.06 -13.10
N TRP A 446 -5.27 10.82 -12.92
CA TRP A 446 -5.22 12.26 -12.67
C TRP A 446 -5.60 12.64 -11.24
N GLY A 447 -6.12 11.69 -10.46
CA GLY A 447 -6.61 11.93 -9.09
C GLY A 447 -5.55 12.27 -8.04
N ASP A 448 -4.26 12.09 -8.34
CA ASP A 448 -3.17 12.41 -7.41
C ASP A 448 -2.86 13.92 -7.40
N LEU A 449 -3.66 14.73 -6.71
CA LEU A 449 -3.52 16.19 -6.74
C LEU A 449 -2.44 16.76 -5.78
N ASN A 450 -1.70 15.92 -5.05
CA ASN A 450 -0.77 16.36 -3.99
C ASN A 450 0.70 15.96 -4.25
N GLU A 451 1.15 16.03 -5.51
CA GLU A 451 2.35 15.32 -5.97
C GLU A 451 3.61 16.19 -6.21
N GLU A 452 3.78 17.35 -5.57
CA GLU A 452 5.12 17.97 -5.54
C GLU A 452 6.11 17.22 -4.62
N ASP A 453 5.61 16.40 -3.69
CA ASP A 453 6.43 15.65 -2.72
C ASP A 453 6.65 14.16 -3.09
N ALA A 454 5.71 13.50 -3.79
CA ALA A 454 5.80 12.05 -4.04
C ALA A 454 6.71 11.68 -5.23
N LEU A 455 6.82 12.54 -6.24
CA LEU A 455 7.65 12.30 -7.43
C LEU A 455 9.12 12.65 -7.25
N ARG A 456 9.49 13.42 -6.19
CA ARG A 456 10.90 13.64 -5.83
C ARG A 456 11.54 12.40 -5.20
N ALA A 457 10.75 11.51 -4.61
CA ALA A 457 11.24 10.32 -3.93
C ALA A 457 11.65 9.17 -4.89
N ASP A 458 11.09 9.12 -6.11
CA ASP A 458 11.25 7.97 -7.03
C ASP A 458 12.34 8.16 -8.11
N ASP A 459 12.92 9.36 -8.22
CA ASP A 459 14.06 9.69 -9.12
C ASP A 459 15.43 9.32 -8.49
N GLN A 460 15.46 8.80 -7.26
CA GLN A 460 16.69 8.26 -6.65
C GLN A 460 16.75 6.74 -6.78
N ALA A 461 17.40 6.24 -7.83
CA ALA A 461 18.02 4.91 -7.78
C ALA A 461 19.03 4.87 -6.61
N PRO A 462 19.20 3.73 -5.92
CA PRO A 462 19.71 3.70 -4.56
C PRO A 462 21.19 4.09 -4.52
N THR A 463 21.44 5.33 -4.13
CA THR A 463 22.77 5.77 -3.71
C THR A 463 22.60 6.47 -2.38
N GLY A 464 22.92 5.75 -1.30
CA GLY A 464 23.11 6.29 0.04
C GLY A 464 21.85 6.82 0.71
N VAL A 465 21.37 6.11 1.73
CA VAL A 465 20.39 6.63 2.68
C VAL A 465 20.93 7.94 3.27
N SER A 466 20.33 9.07 2.90
CA SER A 466 20.49 10.33 3.62
C SER A 466 19.10 10.94 3.80
N ALA A 467 18.71 11.09 5.06
CA ALA A 467 17.47 11.74 5.46
C ALA A 467 17.73 13.25 5.55
N GLU A 468 17.02 14.05 4.75
CA GLU A 468 16.94 15.50 4.99
C GLU A 468 15.89 15.81 6.08
N PRO A 469 16.09 16.88 6.87
CA PRO A 469 15.44 17.06 8.16
C PRO A 469 14.06 17.70 8.04
N ASP A 470 13.08 17.09 8.72
CA ASP A 470 11.74 17.66 8.85
C ASP A 470 11.76 18.88 9.78
N ALA A 471 11.04 19.92 9.36
CA ALA A 471 10.93 21.21 10.01
C ALA A 471 10.01 21.12 11.22
N GLY A 472 10.56 20.61 12.33
CA GLY A 472 9.79 20.44 13.57
C GLY A 472 10.66 20.14 14.79
N ALA A 473 11.82 20.78 14.93
CA ALA A 473 12.66 20.57 16.11
C ALA A 473 12.12 21.37 17.33
N PRO A 474 11.85 20.73 18.48
CA PRO A 474 11.55 21.44 19.72
C PRO A 474 12.80 22.23 20.19
N PRO A 475 12.62 23.36 20.91
CA PRO A 475 13.69 24.33 21.13
C PRO A 475 14.78 23.79 22.06
N GLY A 476 15.95 23.48 21.48
CA GLY A 476 17.17 23.11 22.21
C GLY A 476 18.12 22.12 21.52
N GLN A 477 17.80 21.60 20.33
CA GLN A 477 18.69 20.66 19.61
C GLN A 477 19.53 21.36 18.54
N THR A 478 20.84 21.13 18.57
CA THR A 478 21.74 21.40 17.44
C THR A 478 21.41 20.39 16.33
N PRO A 479 20.99 20.82 15.12
CA PRO A 479 20.65 19.89 14.04
C PRO A 479 21.87 19.07 13.61
N GLY A 480 21.74 17.74 13.53
CA GLY A 480 22.70 16.86 12.84
C GLY A 480 23.59 15.94 13.68
N ALA A 481 23.57 15.99 15.02
CA ALA A 481 24.31 15.03 15.84
C ALA A 481 23.35 13.96 16.42
N GLY A 482 23.46 12.71 15.97
CA GLY A 482 22.64 11.63 16.51
C GLY A 482 22.95 11.33 17.98
N ARG A 483 22.04 10.60 18.62
CA ARG A 483 22.04 10.41 20.08
C ARG A 483 22.00 8.93 20.43
N VAL A 484 22.89 8.51 21.31
CA VAL A 484 23.00 7.10 21.74
C VAL A 484 22.57 6.96 23.19
N ILE A 485 21.63 6.05 23.47
CA ILE A 485 21.31 5.59 24.82
C ILE A 485 21.88 4.17 24.96
N LEU A 486 22.99 4.03 25.67
CA LEU A 486 23.71 2.77 25.83
C LEU A 486 23.29 2.07 27.13
N LEU A 487 22.50 0.99 26.99
CA LEU A 487 22.11 0.11 28.09
C LEU A 487 23.18 -0.96 28.28
N ASN A 488 23.88 -0.94 29.41
CA ASN A 488 24.93 -1.89 29.77
C ASN A 488 24.59 -2.63 31.06
N GLY A 489 24.68 -3.96 31.07
CA GLY A 489 24.32 -4.79 32.22
C GLY A 489 24.33 -6.27 31.86
N PRO A 490 24.22 -7.21 32.83
CA PRO A 490 24.31 -8.63 32.54
C PRO A 490 23.15 -9.15 31.69
N SER A 491 23.36 -10.28 30.99
CA SER A 491 22.26 -11.01 30.34
C SER A 491 21.12 -11.23 31.33
N SER A 492 19.87 -11.08 30.87
CA SER A 492 18.65 -11.22 31.68
C SER A 492 18.40 -10.13 32.72
N ALA A 493 19.20 -9.07 32.78
CA ALA A 493 18.94 -7.89 33.61
C ALA A 493 17.78 -7.00 33.12
N GLY A 494 16.99 -7.43 32.13
CA GLY A 494 15.85 -6.64 31.64
C GLY A 494 16.19 -5.53 30.62
N LYS A 495 17.43 -5.45 30.11
CA LYS A 495 17.87 -4.45 29.12
C LYS A 495 16.97 -4.38 27.89
N THR A 496 16.67 -5.51 27.26
CA THR A 496 15.83 -5.56 26.05
C THR A 496 14.41 -5.06 26.30
N THR A 497 13.85 -5.35 27.49
CA THR A 497 12.53 -4.87 27.89
C THR A 497 12.55 -3.36 28.14
N LEU A 498 13.60 -2.86 28.81
CA LEU A 498 13.82 -1.44 29.02
C LEU A 498 14.03 -0.69 27.70
N ALA A 499 14.78 -1.25 26.75
CA ALA A 499 14.99 -0.66 25.42
C ALA A 499 13.67 -0.49 24.65
N LYS A 500 12.78 -1.49 24.71
CA LYS A 500 11.44 -1.41 24.11
C LYS A 500 10.58 -0.35 24.77
N ALA A 501 10.61 -0.27 26.11
CA ALA A 501 9.88 0.76 26.85
C ALA A 501 10.39 2.18 26.50
N LEU A 502 11.72 2.36 26.42
CA LEU A 502 12.35 3.61 25.98
C LEU A 502 11.96 4.00 24.57
N GLN A 503 12.03 3.06 23.61
CA GLN A 503 11.63 3.30 22.22
C GLN A 503 10.16 3.72 22.14
N ALA A 504 9.28 3.02 22.86
CA ALA A 504 7.86 3.33 22.89
C ALA A 504 7.57 4.72 23.48
N ARG A 505 8.25 5.11 24.56
CA ARG A 505 8.09 6.43 25.19
C ARG A 505 8.73 7.56 24.40
N LEU A 506 9.89 7.36 23.78
CA LEU A 506 10.48 8.37 22.87
C LEU A 506 9.51 8.73 21.75
N HIS A 507 8.86 7.73 21.16
CA HIS A 507 7.85 7.98 20.13
C HIS A 507 6.57 8.59 20.70
N ARG A 508 6.03 8.01 21.78
CA ARG A 508 4.74 8.44 22.37
C ARG A 508 4.80 9.84 22.99
N ASP A 509 5.82 10.10 23.79
CA ASP A 509 5.90 11.29 24.66
C ASP A 509 6.65 12.44 23.96
N TYR A 510 7.53 12.14 23.00
CA TYR A 510 8.39 13.13 22.34
C TYR A 510 8.33 13.12 20.80
N GLY A 511 7.58 12.21 20.18
CA GLY A 511 7.50 12.10 18.71
C GLY A 511 8.80 11.64 18.04
N LEU A 512 9.78 11.17 18.81
CA LEU A 512 11.11 10.83 18.30
C LEU A 512 11.16 9.36 17.86
N CYS A 513 11.57 9.15 16.61
CA CYS A 513 11.86 7.82 16.09
C CYS A 513 13.26 7.39 16.50
N SER A 514 13.38 6.19 17.10
CA SER A 514 14.67 5.63 17.53
C SER A 514 14.87 4.19 17.06
N LEU A 515 16.10 3.83 16.74
CA LEU A 515 16.56 2.47 16.42
C LEU A 515 16.93 1.73 17.71
N VAL A 516 16.59 0.45 17.82
CA VAL A 516 17.04 -0.43 18.92
C VAL A 516 18.01 -1.46 18.35
N LEU A 517 19.29 -1.34 18.71
CA LEU A 517 20.36 -2.22 18.24
C LEU A 517 20.84 -3.11 19.39
N SER A 518 20.91 -4.41 19.14
CA SER A 518 21.44 -5.39 20.10
C SER A 518 22.23 -6.48 19.38
N VAL A 519 23.25 -7.03 20.06
CA VAL A 519 24.03 -8.15 19.51
C VAL A 519 23.14 -9.37 19.29
N ASP A 520 22.16 -9.61 20.18
CA ASP A 520 21.18 -10.69 20.03
C ASP A 520 20.30 -10.50 18.78
N HIS A 521 19.93 -9.26 18.43
CA HIS A 521 19.21 -8.97 17.18
C HIS A 521 20.08 -9.21 15.95
N LEU A 522 21.34 -8.76 15.99
CA LEU A 522 22.29 -8.97 14.89
C LEU A 522 22.49 -10.47 14.62
N LEU A 523 22.68 -11.27 15.67
CA LEU A 523 22.82 -12.72 15.56
C LEU A 523 21.57 -13.41 15.03
N ARG A 524 20.36 -12.93 15.37
CA ARG A 524 19.10 -13.47 14.84
C ARG A 524 18.80 -13.07 13.40
N SER A 525 19.43 -12.02 12.90
CA SER A 525 19.26 -11.60 11.51
C SER A 525 19.98 -12.53 10.53
N ALA A 526 20.91 -13.35 11.02
CA ALA A 526 21.60 -14.38 10.25
C ALA A 526 20.76 -15.66 10.09
N THR A 527 20.95 -16.38 8.98
CA THR A 527 20.26 -17.65 8.71
C THR A 527 20.79 -18.76 9.60
N GLY A 528 19.90 -19.47 10.29
CA GLY A 528 20.21 -20.63 11.13
C GLY A 528 19.82 -20.45 12.59
N ASP A 529 20.06 -21.46 13.43
CA ASP A 529 19.93 -21.31 14.88
C ASP A 529 21.13 -20.55 15.48
N TYR A 530 20.99 -20.06 16.71
CA TYR A 530 22.02 -19.30 17.43
C TYR A 530 23.39 -20.02 17.47
N GLY A 531 23.39 -21.36 17.57
CA GLY A 531 24.61 -22.16 17.58
C GLY A 531 25.31 -22.17 16.23
N SER A 532 24.55 -22.32 15.15
CA SER A 532 25.04 -22.33 13.77
C SER A 532 25.60 -20.98 13.34
N VAL A 533 24.98 -19.86 13.75
CA VAL A 533 25.49 -18.51 13.48
C VAL A 533 26.82 -18.28 14.19
N ARG A 534 26.93 -18.70 15.46
CA ARG A 534 28.18 -18.60 16.22
C ARG A 534 29.31 -19.43 15.59
N ALA A 535 29.00 -20.62 15.06
CA ALA A 535 29.96 -21.45 14.34
C ALA A 535 30.40 -20.80 13.01
N GLY A 536 29.47 -20.19 12.27
CA GLY A 536 29.77 -19.47 11.03
C GLY A 536 30.64 -18.22 11.25
N LEU A 537 30.39 -17.46 12.33
CA LEU A 537 31.24 -16.33 12.72
C LEU A 537 32.66 -16.78 13.05
N ALA A 538 32.81 -17.91 13.76
CA ALA A 538 34.12 -18.48 14.05
C ALA A 538 34.87 -18.93 12.78
N GLN A 539 34.16 -19.46 11.77
CA GLN A 539 34.76 -19.88 10.49
C GLN A 539 35.19 -18.70 9.61
N THR A 540 34.42 -17.61 9.63
CA THR A 540 34.69 -16.42 8.81
C THR A 540 35.71 -15.47 9.45
N GLY A 541 35.96 -15.62 10.75
CA GLY A 541 36.81 -14.70 11.51
C GLY A 541 36.21 -13.29 11.63
N LEU A 542 34.91 -13.14 11.40
CA LEU A 542 34.24 -11.84 11.45
C LEU A 542 34.25 -11.31 12.89
N PRO A 543 34.80 -10.11 13.14
CA PRO A 543 34.85 -9.52 14.48
C PRO A 543 33.45 -8.99 14.84
N LEU A 544 32.62 -9.86 15.44
CA LEU A 544 31.19 -9.61 15.69
C LEU A 544 30.93 -8.32 16.48
N ILE A 545 31.71 -8.09 17.55
CA ILE A 545 31.50 -6.97 18.45
C ILE A 545 31.91 -5.65 17.79
N GLU A 546 33.05 -5.64 17.10
CA GLU A 546 33.55 -4.48 16.35
C GLU A 546 32.63 -4.16 15.16
N THR A 547 32.04 -5.18 14.54
CA THR A 547 31.02 -5.00 13.49
C THR A 547 29.77 -4.36 14.05
N PHE A 548 29.29 -4.84 15.21
CA PHE A 548 28.16 -4.26 15.90
C PHE A 548 28.43 -2.80 16.34
N HIS A 549 29.62 -2.50 16.86
CA HIS A 549 30.00 -1.12 17.20
C HIS A 549 30.07 -0.21 15.97
N ALA A 550 30.50 -0.73 14.81
CA ALA A 550 30.48 0.03 13.57
C ALA A 550 29.05 0.38 13.13
N GLU A 551 28.10 -0.56 13.27
CA GLU A 551 26.68 -0.34 12.99
C GLU A 551 26.09 0.75 13.89
N VAL A 552 26.32 0.65 15.20
CA VAL A 552 25.88 1.66 16.19
C VAL A 552 26.43 3.03 15.86
N ALA A 553 27.72 3.12 15.53
CA ALA A 553 28.36 4.39 15.22
C ALA A 553 27.89 4.99 13.89
N ALA A 554 27.66 4.16 12.87
CA ALA A 554 27.13 4.61 11.59
C ALA A 554 25.73 5.21 11.76
N ALA A 555 24.85 4.53 12.52
CA ALA A 555 23.51 5.03 12.82
C ALA A 555 23.55 6.38 13.56
N ALA A 556 24.34 6.47 14.64
CA ALA A 556 24.46 7.69 15.42
C ALA A 556 25.04 8.86 14.60
N LYS A 557 26.07 8.61 13.78
CA LYS A 557 26.69 9.65 12.93
C LYS A 557 25.80 10.10 11.79
N ALA A 558 24.86 9.27 11.36
CA ALA A 558 23.81 9.63 10.40
C ALA A 558 22.67 10.44 11.04
N GLY A 559 22.76 10.82 12.33
CA GLY A 559 21.76 11.62 13.01
C GLY A 559 20.68 10.81 13.74
N ALA A 560 20.77 9.47 13.76
CA ALA A 560 19.74 8.65 14.38
C ALA A 560 19.74 8.75 15.91
N TRP A 561 18.56 8.57 16.50
CA TRP A 561 18.43 8.18 17.90
C TRP A 561 18.60 6.67 18.00
N THR A 562 19.58 6.22 18.77
CA THR A 562 19.96 4.80 18.84
C THR A 562 19.97 4.34 20.29
N ILE A 563 19.09 3.41 20.62
CA ILE A 563 19.09 2.68 21.89
C ILE A 563 19.90 1.40 21.68
N VAL A 564 20.96 1.24 22.46
CA VAL A 564 21.91 0.12 22.32
C VAL A 564 21.74 -0.79 23.52
N ASP A 565 21.35 -2.05 23.27
CA ASP A 565 21.31 -3.11 24.27
C ASP A 565 22.57 -3.98 24.11
N HIS A 566 23.54 -3.77 24.99
CA HIS A 566 24.82 -4.45 24.87
C HIS A 566 25.44 -4.78 26.25
N VAL A 567 26.48 -5.63 26.21
CA VAL A 567 27.27 -6.05 27.36
C VAL A 567 28.73 -5.76 27.03
N VAL A 568 29.13 -4.49 27.17
CA VAL A 568 30.43 -4.00 26.68
C VAL A 568 31.56 -4.28 27.68
N GLY A 569 31.24 -4.58 28.94
CA GLY A 569 32.20 -4.64 30.04
C GLY A 569 32.99 -5.95 30.22
N GLU A 570 32.89 -6.92 29.31
CA GLU A 570 33.68 -8.17 29.40
C GLU A 570 35.12 -8.02 28.86
N ASP A 571 35.40 -7.03 28.00
CA ASP A 571 36.72 -6.73 27.45
C ASP A 571 36.94 -5.19 27.39
N PRO A 572 37.95 -4.63 28.07
CA PRO A 572 38.23 -3.18 28.00
C PRO A 572 38.40 -2.65 26.57
N ARG A 573 38.89 -3.49 25.64
CA ARG A 573 39.08 -3.10 24.23
C ARG A 573 37.77 -2.81 23.52
N TRP A 574 36.67 -3.45 23.93
CA TRP A 574 35.34 -3.19 23.36
C TRP A 574 34.80 -1.84 23.78
N VAL A 575 35.03 -1.44 25.04
CA VAL A 575 34.69 -0.10 25.51
C VAL A 575 35.46 0.95 24.71
N ASP A 576 36.77 0.77 24.55
CA ASP A 576 37.61 1.70 23.80
C ASP A 576 37.24 1.78 22.32
N ASP A 577 36.93 0.64 21.68
CA ASP A 577 36.50 0.59 20.28
C ASP A 577 35.15 1.31 20.08
N LEU A 578 34.16 1.05 20.94
CA LEU A 578 32.85 1.68 20.86
C LEU A 578 32.92 3.20 21.07
N LEU A 579 33.60 3.64 22.13
CA LEU A 579 33.72 5.06 22.45
C LEU A 579 34.51 5.82 21.38
N ARG A 580 35.58 5.23 20.84
CA ARG A 580 36.34 5.83 19.72
C ARG A 580 35.48 5.96 18.46
N ARG A 581 34.66 4.96 18.16
CA ARG A 581 33.76 5.02 17.00
C ARG A 581 32.63 6.04 17.19
N LEU A 582 32.20 6.26 18.42
CA LEU A 582 31.17 7.24 18.80
C LEU A 582 31.72 8.62 19.15
N GLU A 583 33.01 8.88 18.92
CA GLU A 583 33.59 10.20 19.10
C GLU A 583 32.80 11.25 18.31
N GLY A 584 32.36 12.31 19.00
CA GLY A 584 31.49 13.36 18.46
C GLY A 584 29.98 13.11 18.57
N ALA A 585 29.53 11.91 18.95
CA ALA A 585 28.11 11.63 19.21
C ALA A 585 27.73 11.90 20.68
N SER A 586 26.48 12.28 20.93
CA SER A 586 25.95 12.45 22.29
C SER A 586 25.56 11.09 22.87
N ILE A 587 26.27 10.61 23.89
CA ILE A 587 26.02 9.33 24.55
C ILE A 587 25.45 9.53 25.96
N LEU A 588 24.31 8.91 26.24
CA LEU A 588 23.81 8.66 27.60
C LEU A 588 24.06 7.19 27.94
N SER A 589 24.90 6.93 28.94
CA SER A 589 25.17 5.57 29.41
C SER A 589 24.27 5.21 30.59
N VAL A 590 23.65 4.03 30.54
CA VAL A 590 22.73 3.50 31.55
C VAL A 590 23.21 2.13 31.99
N GLN A 591 23.61 2.00 33.25
CA GLN A 591 23.84 0.71 33.89
C GLN A 591 22.52 0.08 34.30
N VAL A 592 22.24 -1.12 33.81
CA VAL A 592 21.04 -1.87 34.14
C VAL A 592 21.40 -2.96 35.15
N THR A 593 20.92 -2.81 36.38
CA THR A 593 21.18 -3.73 37.49
C THR A 593 19.94 -4.59 37.80
N CYS A 594 20.18 -5.76 38.37
CA CYS A 594 19.17 -6.74 38.75
C CYS A 594 19.74 -7.64 39.83
N ASP A 595 18.99 -7.86 40.91
CA ASP A 595 19.35 -8.78 42.00
C ASP A 595 19.63 -10.19 41.48
N ALA A 596 20.59 -10.88 42.10
CA ALA A 596 21.03 -12.20 41.68
C ALA A 596 19.90 -13.26 41.68
N GLY A 597 18.94 -13.16 42.62
CA GLY A 597 17.80 -14.06 42.69
C GLY A 597 16.84 -13.88 41.51
N GLU A 598 16.52 -12.62 41.19
CA GLU A 598 15.64 -12.29 40.07
C GLU A 598 16.33 -12.52 38.72
N LEU A 599 17.62 -12.21 38.61
CA LEU A 599 18.44 -12.51 37.43
C LEU A 599 18.43 -14.01 37.11
N ARG A 600 18.58 -14.86 38.14
CA ARG A 600 18.55 -16.33 38.00
C ARG A 600 17.19 -16.83 37.52
N LYS A 601 16.12 -16.28 38.08
CA LYS A 601 14.75 -16.61 37.67
C LYS A 601 14.50 -16.22 36.21
N ARG A 602 14.92 -15.02 35.80
CA ARG A 602 14.76 -14.54 34.42
C ARG A 602 15.58 -15.35 33.41
N GLU A 603 16.81 -15.70 33.75
CA GLU A 603 17.66 -16.53 32.88
C GLU A 603 17.07 -17.93 32.69
N ALA A 604 16.56 -18.54 33.77
CA ALA A 604 15.89 -19.85 33.70
C ALA A 604 14.60 -19.83 32.87
N GLY A 605 13.91 -18.68 32.81
CA GLY A 605 12.69 -18.48 32.04
C GLY A 605 12.89 -18.07 30.58
N ARG A 606 14.14 -18.00 30.08
CA ARG A 606 14.39 -17.65 28.67
C ARG A 606 13.88 -18.73 27.73
N THR A 607 13.06 -18.32 26.77
CA THR A 607 12.51 -19.18 25.70
C THR A 607 13.19 -18.97 24.36
N ASP A 608 14.03 -17.94 24.29
CA ASP A 608 14.60 -17.42 23.05
C ASP A 608 16.04 -17.90 22.79
N ARG A 609 16.69 -18.46 23.81
CA ARG A 609 17.91 -19.27 23.73
C ARG A 609 17.97 -20.23 24.92
N SER A 610 18.86 -21.22 24.85
CA SER A 610 19.17 -22.06 26.01
C SER A 610 19.64 -21.19 27.19
N PRO A 611 19.03 -21.33 28.39
CA PRO A 611 19.49 -20.67 29.59
C PRO A 611 20.97 -20.95 29.87
N ASP A 612 21.74 -19.92 30.18
CA ASP A 612 23.17 -19.99 30.50
C ASP A 612 23.44 -19.18 31.78
N TRP A 613 23.06 -19.79 32.91
CA TRP A 613 23.28 -19.20 34.22
C TRP A 613 24.76 -18.88 34.50
N PRO A 614 25.74 -19.78 34.23
CA PRO A 614 27.15 -19.46 34.41
C PRO A 614 27.61 -18.21 33.63
N HIS A 615 27.08 -17.99 32.41
CA HIS A 615 27.34 -16.78 31.64
C HIS A 615 26.73 -15.52 32.26
N ALA A 616 25.45 -15.56 32.61
CA ALA A 616 24.75 -14.42 33.22
C ALA A 616 25.34 -14.06 34.60
N GLU A 617 25.66 -15.06 35.43
CA GLU A 617 26.28 -14.87 36.74
C GLU A 617 27.71 -14.30 36.60
N ARG A 618 28.49 -14.78 35.63
CA ARG A 618 29.81 -14.22 35.36
C ARG A 618 29.72 -12.75 34.97
N GLN A 619 28.79 -12.40 34.09
CA GLN A 619 28.56 -11.02 33.68
C GLN A 619 28.14 -10.14 34.87
N ALA A 620 27.23 -10.63 35.72
CA ALA A 620 26.79 -9.91 36.91
C ALA A 620 27.92 -9.65 37.92
N ARG A 621 28.91 -10.56 38.00
CA ARG A 621 30.07 -10.43 38.89
C ARG A 621 31.25 -9.64 38.29
N ARG A 622 31.32 -9.48 36.96
CA ARG A 622 32.51 -8.96 36.24
C ARG A 622 32.31 -7.64 35.50
N ILE A 623 31.08 -7.17 35.26
CA ILE A 623 30.85 -5.90 34.55
C ILE A 623 31.04 -4.74 35.53
N HIS A 624 32.26 -4.18 35.59
CA HIS A 624 32.56 -2.97 36.38
C HIS A 624 33.57 -2.06 35.67
N ILE A 625 33.47 -1.89 34.35
CA ILE A 625 34.09 -0.72 33.71
C ILE A 625 32.99 0.35 33.63
N PRO A 626 32.87 1.23 34.64
CA PRO A 626 31.90 2.31 34.59
C PRO A 626 32.22 3.20 33.39
N LEU A 627 31.20 3.46 32.58
CA LEU A 627 31.33 4.37 31.46
C LEU A 627 31.26 5.82 31.98
N PRO A 628 31.91 6.80 31.33
CA PRO A 628 31.82 8.19 31.74
C PRO A 628 30.36 8.66 31.83
N ARG A 629 29.98 9.33 32.93
CA ARG A 629 28.63 9.88 33.17
C ARG A 629 27.50 8.84 33.08
N GLN A 630 27.77 7.60 33.48
CA GLN A 630 26.79 6.52 33.52
C GLN A 630 25.79 6.69 34.68
N MET A 631 24.50 6.61 34.37
CA MET A 631 23.43 6.51 35.38
C MET A 631 23.09 5.05 35.67
N GLU A 632 22.46 4.75 36.81
CA GLU A 632 22.05 3.40 37.16
C GLU A 632 20.53 3.26 37.22
N VAL A 633 20.03 2.10 36.75
CA VAL A 633 18.62 1.72 36.77
C VAL A 633 18.50 0.28 37.27
N ASP A 634 17.84 0.10 38.41
CA ASP A 634 17.53 -1.22 38.98
C ASP A 634 16.18 -1.74 38.48
N THR A 635 16.22 -2.88 37.79
CA THR A 635 15.04 -3.54 37.22
C THR A 635 14.51 -4.70 38.07
N THR A 636 15.03 -4.90 39.29
CA THR A 636 14.66 -6.03 40.15
C THR A 636 13.17 -6.02 40.47
N ARG A 637 12.63 -4.85 40.84
CA ARG A 637 11.22 -4.68 41.23
C ARG A 637 10.54 -3.50 40.54
N THR A 638 11.29 -2.70 39.79
CA THR A 638 10.79 -1.53 39.09
C THR A 638 10.29 -1.93 37.71
N ASP A 639 9.08 -1.50 37.36
CA ASP A 639 8.51 -1.75 36.04
C ASP A 639 9.36 -1.07 34.95
N PRO A 640 9.61 -1.75 33.80
CA PRO A 640 10.40 -1.19 32.70
C PRO A 640 9.92 0.17 32.18
N ASP A 641 8.62 0.46 32.23
CA ASP A 641 8.05 1.74 31.81
C ASP A 641 8.36 2.87 32.80
N ALA A 642 8.46 2.56 34.10
CA ALA A 642 8.91 3.51 35.12
C ALA A 642 10.42 3.75 35.04
N CYS A 643 11.20 2.69 34.80
CA CYS A 643 12.63 2.81 34.51
C CYS A 643 12.90 3.67 33.26
N ALA A 644 12.13 3.47 32.18
CA ALA A 644 12.25 4.28 30.97
C ALA A 644 11.91 5.75 31.23
N ALA A 645 10.87 6.04 32.04
CA ALA A 645 10.53 7.41 32.43
C ALA A 645 11.70 8.12 33.12
N CYS A 646 12.34 7.46 34.10
CA CYS A 646 13.50 8.02 34.82
C CYS A 646 14.67 8.38 33.87
N VAL A 647 14.98 7.49 32.91
CA VAL A 647 16.02 7.73 31.91
C VAL A 647 15.67 8.92 31.01
N LEU A 648 14.41 9.06 30.59
CA LEU A 648 13.97 10.16 29.74
C LEU A 648 13.86 11.49 30.49
N GLU A 649 13.47 11.48 31.76
CA GLU A 649 13.50 12.65 32.63
C GLU A 649 14.92 13.22 32.73
N LEU A 650 15.93 12.38 32.84
CA LEU A 650 17.32 12.85 32.87
C LEU A 650 17.77 13.39 31.50
N LEU A 651 17.23 12.84 30.41
CA LEU A 651 17.57 13.21 29.04
C LEU A 651 16.90 14.51 28.55
N PHE A 652 15.72 14.86 29.09
CA PHE A 652 14.89 15.98 28.67
C PHE A 652 14.49 16.96 29.80
N GLY A 653 14.82 16.65 31.05
CA GLY A 653 14.27 17.30 32.25
C GLY A 653 14.77 18.71 32.57
N GLU A 654 15.75 19.26 31.85
CA GLU A 654 16.16 20.66 32.03
C GLU A 654 15.32 21.61 31.16
N LYS A 655 14.02 21.74 31.49
CA LYS A 655 13.19 22.91 31.16
C LYS A 655 11.89 23.00 31.97
N LYS A 656 11.91 22.62 33.25
CA LYS A 656 10.95 23.10 34.25
C LYS A 656 11.70 23.24 35.57
N GLY A 657 11.82 24.46 36.06
CA GLY A 657 12.45 24.74 37.34
C GLY A 657 11.79 23.93 38.45
N LEU A 658 12.55 23.00 39.02
CA LEU A 658 12.54 22.71 40.44
C LEU A 658 13.99 22.80 40.94
N PRO A 659 14.22 23.24 42.18
CA PRO A 659 15.51 23.71 42.62
C PRO A 659 16.51 22.55 42.73
N LEU A 660 17.59 22.65 41.96
CA LEU A 660 18.91 22.31 42.48
C LEU A 660 19.06 23.07 43.80
N ARG A 661 19.22 22.35 44.91
CA ARG A 661 19.75 22.97 46.14
C ARG A 661 21.17 23.45 45.80
N PRO A 662 21.48 24.76 45.88
CA PRO A 662 22.84 25.24 45.86
C PRO A 662 23.37 25.33 47.30
N ASP A 663 24.55 24.78 47.49
CA ASP A 663 25.57 25.09 48.49
C ASP A 663 25.20 25.07 49.98
N GLY A 664 25.78 24.06 50.66
CA GLY A 664 26.20 24.16 52.05
C GLY A 664 27.70 23.88 52.11
N ASP A 665 28.46 24.93 52.32
CA ASP A 665 29.91 24.95 52.50
C ASP A 665 30.41 23.98 53.59
N SER A 666 31.58 23.41 53.29
CA SER A 666 32.68 23.00 54.16
C SER A 666 32.42 22.69 55.65
N ASN A 667 32.68 21.44 56.04
CA ASN A 667 33.64 21.22 57.12
C ASN A 667 34.31 19.84 57.02
N LEU A 668 35.64 19.86 57.16
CA LEU A 668 36.51 18.69 57.30
C LEU A 668 36.04 17.77 58.44
N SER A 669 36.20 16.45 58.27
CA SER A 669 37.25 15.68 58.98
C SER A 669 36.89 14.19 59.21
N LEU A 670 37.91 13.36 58.95
CA LEU A 670 38.26 12.10 59.65
C LEU A 670 37.44 10.82 59.38
N LEU A 671 38.15 9.86 58.75
CA LEU A 671 38.08 8.40 58.99
C LEU A 671 37.89 8.09 60.50
N PRO A 672 37.20 6.99 60.89
CA PRO A 672 37.84 5.68 60.84
C PRO A 672 36.96 4.46 60.45
N THR A 673 37.68 3.51 59.87
CA THR A 673 37.60 2.03 59.96
C THR A 673 36.60 1.35 60.90
N SER A 674 36.27 0.10 60.53
CA SER A 674 35.81 -1.04 61.35
C SER A 674 34.38 -0.95 61.88
N SER A 675 33.55 -1.99 61.95
CA SER A 675 33.74 -3.45 61.87
C SER A 675 32.35 -4.11 61.85
N VAL A 676 32.36 -5.40 61.43
CA VAL A 676 31.31 -6.44 61.48
C VAL A 676 30.40 -6.52 60.27
#